data_AF-A0A1S7S1Z5-F1
#
_entry.id   AF-A0A1S7S1Z5-F1
#
_cell.length_a   1.000
_cell.length_b   1.000
_cell.length_c   1.000
_cell.angle_alpha   90.00
_cell.angle_beta   90.00
_cell.angle_gamma   90.00
#
_symmetry.space_group_name_H-M   'P 1'
#
loop_
_entity.id
_entity.type
_entity.pdbx_description
1 polymer ?
#
loop_
_entity_poly.entity_id
_entity_poly.type
_entity_poly.pdbx_seq_one_letter_code
_entity_poly.pdbx_strand_id
1 'polypeptide(L)'
;MPKNTHIGKQGLAVFLSFLIALFTLAGHAFAAGSLVDYLAKVQPAELFAAADRFGEPVGEPAIVPVYKGSDIAGYAYLNSDFTNSTGYSGKPIHIVVGIDRAGVVRGLKLVDHKEPIVLIGIPETRVVAALNSVIDRDLAKVATGAERPPQVDIVSGATVTVLVMGDSVVRSAVKLIRSGRLGDGTHAAVAAVSPQPVKKLDVSKQEVSDWQTLLGDGSIRALRLSVGEVSDAFAKAGQPDAARTPEASNPQDPFIDLYVAPVSVPAIGHSLLGEEGYGRLIKRLKPGQSAILVAGDGAYSFKGSGYVRGGIFDRIELLQDGQGIRFRDRDHTRLTQIAAEGAPHLREIALYVIPDSFAFDVTEPWELQLLVQRTTGVRDKATMPYDLGYTLPDGYVSIETPAAPPVAPPATAATMPADVPFDLENVPLWVSIWEMNRVSVAITFAGLLVLTAIFFFQDWLVKRPRLFGWIRRGYLVFALVWLGWYANAQLSVVNVLTFINALISGFHWDFFLSAPLIFILWAAVAAGLLFWGRGPFCGWLCPFGALQELTNGVAKWLKVPQVKLPWGLHERLWPVKYIIFLGLFGLSLYSLALAETFAEIEPFKTAIILKFAREWPFVIFALTLLAAGLFIERFYCRYLCPLGAALAIPGRLRMFEWLKRWPECGSPCQRCAKECPVQSIHPEGQINVNECIYCMHCQELYQDDHRCPHMIQVRLKREKFVALSTPPEKGKERPKTVVTHKGKPIGTDEGVAGEQA
;
A
#
# COMPACT_ATOMS: atom_id res chain seq x y z
N MET A 1 -20.46 -33.59 42.96
CA MET A 1 -20.11 -32.47 43.88
C MET A 1 -19.10 -33.00 44.90
N PRO A 2 -18.03 -32.27 45.30
CA PRO A 2 -18.01 -30.81 45.48
C PRO A 2 -16.79 -30.03 44.89
N LYS A 3 -17.05 -28.73 44.68
CA LYS A 3 -16.21 -27.53 44.90
C LYS A 3 -14.80 -27.46 44.27
N ASN A 4 -14.69 -26.71 43.16
CA ASN A 4 -13.56 -25.80 42.87
C ASN A 4 -13.90 -24.83 41.72
N THR A 5 -14.65 -23.76 42.02
CA THR A 5 -15.02 -22.70 41.04
C THR A 5 -14.96 -21.31 41.67
N HIS A 6 -13.88 -20.96 42.35
CA HIS A 6 -13.68 -19.60 42.88
C HIS A 6 -12.41 -18.87 42.41
N ILE A 7 -11.48 -19.55 41.73
CA ILE A 7 -10.19 -18.95 41.33
C ILE A 7 -10.27 -18.11 40.03
N GLY A 8 -11.30 -18.32 39.19
CA GLY A 8 -11.40 -17.64 37.88
C GLY A 8 -11.89 -16.19 37.92
N LYS A 9 -12.71 -15.80 38.91
CA LYS A 9 -13.36 -14.47 38.92
C LYS A 9 -12.46 -13.36 39.45
N GLN A 10 -11.56 -13.67 40.38
CA GLN A 10 -10.63 -12.68 40.94
C GLN A 10 -9.49 -12.33 39.97
N GLY A 11 -8.99 -13.32 39.22
CA GLY A 11 -7.99 -13.08 38.16
C GLY A 11 -8.55 -12.23 37.00
N LEU A 12 -9.81 -12.43 36.63
CA LEU A 12 -10.48 -11.65 35.58
C LEU A 12 -10.72 -10.19 36.02
N ALA A 13 -11.11 -9.97 37.28
CA ALA A 13 -11.32 -8.63 37.82
C ALA A 13 -10.00 -7.83 37.93
N VAL A 14 -8.91 -8.46 38.39
CA VAL A 14 -7.59 -7.81 38.47
C VAL A 14 -7.07 -7.49 37.07
N PHE A 15 -7.28 -8.36 36.08
CA PHE A 15 -6.91 -8.11 34.68
C PHE A 15 -7.74 -6.97 34.06
N LEU A 16 -9.05 -6.90 34.34
CA LEU A 16 -9.92 -5.81 33.87
C LEU A 16 -9.55 -4.47 34.51
N SER A 17 -9.25 -4.46 35.82
CA SER A 17 -8.83 -3.25 36.53
C SER A 17 -7.46 -2.76 36.05
N PHE A 18 -6.54 -3.66 35.69
CA PHE A 18 -5.26 -3.29 35.09
C PHE A 18 -5.42 -2.74 33.66
N LEU A 19 -6.36 -3.29 32.88
CA LEU A 19 -6.74 -2.77 31.55
C LEU A 19 -7.39 -1.38 31.63
N ILE A 20 -8.28 -1.15 32.60
CA ILE A 20 -8.95 0.15 32.82
C ILE A 20 -7.94 1.20 33.34
N ALA A 21 -6.98 0.80 34.17
CA ALA A 21 -5.87 1.66 34.58
C ALA A 21 -4.94 2.01 33.40
N LEU A 22 -4.68 1.07 32.49
CA LEU A 22 -3.93 1.35 31.25
C LEU A 22 -4.69 2.31 30.31
N PHE A 23 -6.02 2.17 30.21
CA PHE A 23 -6.86 3.02 29.35
C PHE A 23 -7.00 4.47 29.85
N THR A 24 -6.86 4.70 31.16
CA THR A 24 -6.98 6.05 31.76
C THR A 24 -5.67 6.84 31.73
N LEU A 25 -4.52 6.18 31.54
CA LEU A 25 -3.20 6.82 31.40
C LEU A 25 -2.85 7.22 29.94
N ALA A 26 -3.61 6.76 28.94
CA ALA A 26 -3.32 6.98 27.51
C ALA A 26 -4.02 8.22 26.91
N GLY A 27 -4.63 9.08 27.73
CA GLY A 27 -5.30 10.30 27.28
C GLY A 27 -4.34 11.47 27.06
N HIS A 28 -3.41 11.36 26.12
CA HIS A 28 -2.75 12.54 25.54
C HIS A 28 -3.17 12.66 24.07
N ALA A 29 -3.97 13.68 23.78
CA ALA A 29 -4.36 14.05 22.43
C ALA A 29 -3.10 14.37 21.61
N PHE A 30 -2.84 13.60 20.55
CA PHE A 30 -1.81 13.93 19.58
C PHE A 30 -2.34 15.04 18.67
N ALA A 31 -1.90 16.26 18.92
CA ALA A 31 -1.98 17.36 17.96
C ALA A 31 -1.07 17.07 16.76
N ALA A 32 -1.41 17.59 15.57
CA ALA A 32 -0.50 17.62 14.43
C ALA A 32 0.72 18.47 14.82
N GLY A 33 1.93 17.90 14.79
CA GLY A 33 3.14 18.60 15.22
C GLY A 33 3.49 19.74 14.26
N SER A 34 3.76 20.91 14.81
CA SER A 34 4.31 22.07 14.10
C SER A 34 5.84 21.97 13.99
N LEU A 35 6.48 22.75 13.11
CA LEU A 35 7.95 22.85 13.05
C LEU A 35 8.58 23.06 14.45
N VAL A 36 7.93 23.85 15.31
CA VAL A 36 8.40 24.16 16.67
C VAL A 36 8.41 22.90 17.56
N ASP A 37 7.40 22.04 17.43
CA ASP A 37 7.31 20.79 18.19
C ASP A 37 8.41 19.80 17.78
N TYR A 38 8.76 19.79 16.49
CA TYR A 38 9.77 18.88 15.95
C TYR A 38 11.20 19.39 16.11
N LEU A 39 11.43 20.70 16.24
CA LEU A 39 12.76 21.27 16.50
C LEU A 39 13.40 20.74 17.79
N ALA A 40 12.59 20.37 18.80
CA ALA A 40 13.09 19.74 20.02
C ALA A 40 13.81 18.39 19.77
N LYS A 41 13.59 17.76 18.62
CA LYS A 41 14.20 16.48 18.21
C LYS A 41 15.43 16.65 17.29
N VAL A 42 15.80 17.89 16.95
CA VAL A 42 16.88 18.19 15.99
C VAL A 42 17.96 18.99 16.68
N GLN A 43 19.23 18.67 16.43
CA GLN A 43 20.34 19.55 16.86
C GLN A 43 20.75 20.48 15.71
N PRO A 44 21.10 21.76 15.97
CA PRO A 44 21.57 22.68 14.93
C PRO A 44 22.73 22.11 14.10
N ALA A 45 23.65 21.41 14.77
CA ALA A 45 24.81 20.77 14.15
C ALA A 45 24.46 19.64 13.16
N GLU A 46 23.27 19.04 13.25
CA GLU A 46 22.78 18.02 12.30
C GLU A 46 22.35 18.63 10.96
N LEU A 47 22.03 19.93 10.95
CA LEU A 47 21.60 20.65 9.74
C LEU A 47 22.73 21.46 9.11
N PHE A 48 23.62 22.03 9.94
CA PHE A 48 24.78 22.80 9.49
C PHE A 48 25.99 22.46 10.35
N ALA A 49 27.12 22.13 9.71
CA ALA A 49 28.35 21.85 10.44
C ALA A 49 28.81 23.07 11.26
N ALA A 50 29.02 22.86 12.57
CA ALA A 50 29.37 23.89 13.54
C ALA A 50 28.29 24.97 13.78
N ALA A 51 27.00 24.66 13.59
CA ALA A 51 25.91 25.46 14.11
C ALA A 51 25.62 25.15 15.58
N ASP A 52 25.27 26.19 16.34
CA ASP A 52 25.21 26.15 17.80
C ASP A 52 23.78 26.37 18.34
N ARG A 53 22.93 27.13 17.63
CA ARG A 53 21.56 27.45 18.08
C ARG A 53 20.56 27.68 16.95
N PHE A 54 19.29 27.43 17.26
CA PHE A 54 18.14 27.91 16.49
C PHE A 54 17.70 29.30 16.98
N GLY A 55 17.18 30.13 16.09
CA GLY A 55 16.52 31.38 16.45
C GLY A 55 15.00 31.24 16.54
N GLU A 56 14.31 32.38 16.59
CA GLU A 56 12.85 32.43 16.59
C GLU A 56 12.28 32.09 15.20
N PRO A 57 11.15 31.35 15.12
CA PRO A 57 10.45 31.12 13.87
C PRO A 57 10.01 32.42 13.19
N VAL A 58 10.18 32.50 11.88
CA VAL A 58 9.86 33.68 11.07
C VAL A 58 8.97 33.28 9.89
N GLY A 59 7.89 34.05 9.68
CA GLY A 59 6.96 33.95 8.54
C GLY A 59 6.06 32.70 8.53
N GLU A 60 5.21 32.58 7.51
CA GLU A 60 4.28 31.45 7.31
C GLU A 60 4.43 30.88 5.88
N PRO A 61 4.65 29.57 5.69
CA PRO A 61 4.94 28.57 6.72
C PRO A 61 6.26 28.86 7.44
N ALA A 62 6.40 28.43 8.70
CA ALA A 62 7.50 28.85 9.57
C ALA A 62 8.88 28.39 9.05
N ILE A 63 9.87 29.30 9.08
CA ILE A 63 11.28 28.97 8.91
C ILE A 63 12.06 29.48 10.12
N VAL A 64 13.10 28.76 10.52
CA VAL A 64 13.85 29.05 11.74
C VAL A 64 15.31 29.29 11.38
N PRO A 65 15.88 30.48 11.67
CA PRO A 65 17.27 30.77 11.36
C PRO A 65 18.20 29.90 12.23
N VAL A 66 19.25 29.36 11.60
CA VAL A 66 20.26 28.52 12.26
C VAL A 66 21.56 29.32 12.36
N TYR A 67 22.11 29.44 13.56
CA TYR A 67 23.29 30.27 13.83
C TYR A 67 24.55 29.44 14.07
N LYS A 68 25.67 30.00 13.61
CA LYS A 68 27.04 29.63 13.95
C LYS A 68 27.69 30.83 14.62
N GLY A 69 27.81 30.81 15.95
CA GLY A 69 28.14 31.97 16.76
C GLY A 69 27.13 33.11 16.60
N SER A 70 27.59 34.26 16.12
CA SER A 70 26.76 35.43 15.80
C SER A 70 26.14 35.39 14.41
N ASP A 71 26.64 34.53 13.52
CA ASP A 71 26.31 34.57 12.08
C ASP A 71 25.23 33.55 11.75
N ILE A 72 24.33 33.89 10.84
CA ILE A 72 23.28 32.97 10.37
C ILE A 72 23.86 32.09 9.26
N ALA A 73 23.98 30.79 9.54
CA ALA A 73 24.44 29.79 8.58
C ALA A 73 23.37 29.48 7.51
N GLY A 74 22.09 29.56 7.88
CA GLY A 74 20.96 29.30 6.98
C GLY A 74 19.64 29.19 7.73
N TYR A 75 18.69 28.46 7.17
CA TYR A 75 17.36 28.28 7.73
C TYR A 75 17.00 26.80 7.83
N ALA A 76 16.25 26.45 8.87
CA ALA A 76 15.60 25.16 9.07
C ALA A 76 14.10 25.31 8.81
N TYR A 77 13.50 24.37 8.08
CA TYR A 77 12.07 24.36 7.83
C TYR A 77 11.55 22.92 7.76
N LEU A 78 10.23 22.74 7.92
CA LEU A 78 9.60 21.44 7.83
C LEU A 78 9.06 21.22 6.40
N ASN A 79 9.49 20.16 5.72
CA ASN A 79 9.05 19.88 4.34
C ASN A 79 7.51 19.82 4.20
N SER A 80 6.81 19.23 5.18
CA SER A 80 5.35 19.06 5.17
C SER A 80 4.59 20.38 5.24
N ASP A 81 5.21 21.43 5.77
CA ASP A 81 4.62 22.76 5.85
C ASP A 81 4.57 23.45 4.46
N PHE A 82 5.41 22.98 3.52
CA PHE A 82 5.48 23.53 2.16
C PHE A 82 4.88 22.58 1.12
N THR A 83 5.02 21.26 1.29
CA THR A 83 4.52 20.22 0.38
C THR A 83 3.93 19.05 1.12
N ASN A 84 2.73 18.62 0.75
CA ASN A 84 2.04 17.51 1.43
C ASN A 84 2.29 16.17 0.70
N SER A 85 3.54 15.75 0.63
CA SER A 85 3.92 14.47 0.01
C SER A 85 3.56 13.32 0.96
N THR A 86 2.72 12.39 0.50
CA THR A 86 2.29 11.21 1.26
C THR A 86 2.98 9.95 0.73
N GLY A 87 3.52 9.14 1.65
CA GLY A 87 4.13 7.85 1.31
C GLY A 87 3.15 6.68 1.43
N TYR A 88 3.67 5.45 1.58
CA TYR A 88 2.85 4.24 1.74
C TYR A 88 1.82 4.38 2.87
N SER A 89 2.14 5.10 3.94
CA SER A 89 1.23 5.24 5.07
C SER A 89 -0.03 6.07 4.81
N GLY A 90 -0.10 6.77 3.66
CA GLY A 90 -1.11 7.78 3.39
C GLY A 90 -1.04 8.99 4.33
N LYS A 91 0.00 9.08 5.17
CA LYS A 91 0.23 10.21 6.09
C LYS A 91 1.46 11.01 5.63
N PRO A 92 1.56 12.30 5.99
CA PRO A 92 2.71 13.13 5.65
C PRO A 92 4.00 12.57 6.28
N ILE A 93 5.11 12.76 5.57
CA ILE A 93 6.45 12.44 6.07
C ILE A 93 7.12 13.75 6.50
N HIS A 94 7.49 13.84 7.77
CA HIS A 94 8.02 15.05 8.39
C HIS A 94 9.55 15.01 8.44
N ILE A 95 10.19 15.87 7.67
CA ILE A 95 11.64 16.04 7.53
C ILE A 95 11.95 17.52 7.77
N VAL A 96 12.78 17.78 8.78
CA VAL A 96 13.38 19.11 8.97
C VAL A 96 14.56 19.23 8.04
N VAL A 97 14.54 20.24 7.18
CA VAL A 97 15.55 20.48 6.14
C VAL A 97 16.32 21.76 6.49
N GLY A 98 17.64 21.67 6.49
CA GLY A 98 18.55 22.80 6.61
C GLY A 98 18.99 23.28 5.25
N ILE A 99 18.70 24.53 4.91
CA ILE A 99 19.03 25.14 3.62
C ILE A 99 19.79 26.44 3.84
N ASP A 100 20.93 26.58 3.18
CA ASP A 100 21.75 27.79 3.29
C ASP A 100 21.14 28.96 2.52
N ARG A 101 21.73 30.14 2.72
CA ARG A 101 21.34 31.36 2.00
C ARG A 101 21.61 31.29 0.51
N ALA A 102 22.30 30.27 -0.01
CA ALA A 102 22.58 30.03 -1.42
C ALA A 102 21.59 29.00 -2.04
N GLY A 103 20.57 28.55 -1.30
CA GLY A 103 19.59 27.58 -1.80
C GLY A 103 20.15 26.16 -1.86
N VAL A 104 21.28 25.92 -1.18
CA VAL A 104 21.92 24.61 -1.08
C VAL A 104 21.45 23.92 0.19
N VAL A 105 20.95 22.69 0.05
CA VAL A 105 20.57 21.87 1.20
C VAL A 105 21.82 21.42 1.93
N ARG A 106 21.99 21.78 3.20
CA ARG A 106 23.18 21.45 4.02
C ARG A 106 22.98 20.28 4.98
N GLY A 107 21.71 19.96 5.26
CA GLY A 107 21.39 18.84 6.12
C GLY A 107 19.90 18.55 6.14
N LEU A 108 19.57 17.37 6.62
CA LEU A 108 18.20 16.87 6.69
C LEU A 108 18.06 15.93 7.88
N LYS A 109 16.93 16.03 8.56
CA LYS A 109 16.59 15.19 9.71
C LYS A 109 15.15 14.71 9.58
N LEU A 110 14.98 13.40 9.44
CA LEU A 110 13.68 12.77 9.55
C LEU A 110 13.22 12.85 11.01
N VAL A 111 12.08 13.48 11.26
CA VAL A 111 11.58 13.78 12.63
C VAL A 111 10.30 13.02 13.00
N ASP A 112 9.49 12.65 12.00
CA ASP A 112 8.35 11.75 12.15
C ASP A 112 7.95 11.15 10.79
N HIS A 113 7.63 9.86 10.77
CA HIS A 113 7.05 9.20 9.62
C HIS A 113 6.25 7.99 10.06
N LYS A 114 5.27 7.59 9.23
CA LYS A 114 4.47 6.38 9.47
C LYS A 114 4.65 5.33 8.39
N GLU A 115 5.71 5.49 7.60
CA GLU A 115 6.01 4.63 6.45
C GLU A 115 6.20 3.17 6.86
N PRO A 116 5.30 2.26 6.45
CA PRO A 116 5.39 0.85 6.77
C PRO A 116 6.72 0.28 6.32
N ILE A 117 7.34 0.78 5.23
CA ILE A 117 8.56 0.17 4.68
C ILE A 117 9.82 0.37 5.55
N VAL A 118 9.93 1.54 6.19
CA VAL A 118 10.99 1.85 7.17
C VAL A 118 10.67 1.14 8.49
N LEU A 119 9.39 0.96 8.77
CA LEU A 119 8.87 0.24 9.93
C LEU A 119 8.77 -1.29 9.75
N ILE A 120 8.98 -1.85 8.56
CA ILE A 120 9.02 -3.31 8.28
C ILE A 120 10.42 -3.84 8.03
N GLY A 121 11.47 -3.01 8.19
CA GLY A 121 12.79 -3.54 8.46
C GLY A 121 13.95 -2.67 8.03
N ILE A 122 13.85 -1.91 6.94
CA ILE A 122 15.03 -1.19 6.43
C ILE A 122 15.46 -0.15 7.47
N PRO A 123 16.70 -0.20 7.98
CA PRO A 123 17.14 0.73 9.01
C PRO A 123 16.90 2.15 8.55
N GLU A 124 16.26 2.96 9.40
CA GLU A 124 15.96 4.36 9.10
C GLU A 124 17.21 5.12 8.67
N THR A 125 18.36 4.82 9.28
CA THR A 125 19.67 5.36 8.91
C THR A 125 20.04 5.12 7.44
N ARG A 126 19.63 3.99 6.85
CA ARG A 126 19.90 3.65 5.45
C ARG A 126 18.99 4.42 4.48
N VAL A 127 17.77 4.68 4.91
CA VAL A 127 16.78 5.50 4.18
C VAL A 127 17.21 6.96 4.20
N VAL A 128 17.58 7.47 5.38
CA VAL A 128 18.12 8.82 5.56
C VAL A 128 19.44 8.98 4.80
N ALA A 129 20.33 7.97 4.82
CA ALA A 129 21.58 8.01 4.06
C ALA A 129 21.37 8.14 2.55
N ALA A 130 20.28 7.60 2.01
CA ALA A 130 19.96 7.75 0.60
C ALA A 130 19.46 9.15 0.23
N LEU A 131 18.91 9.89 1.19
CA LEU A 131 18.57 11.31 1.02
C LEU A 131 19.81 12.21 1.04
N ASN A 132 20.98 11.71 1.49
CA ASN A 132 22.22 12.48 1.46
C ASN A 132 22.64 12.90 0.04
N SER A 133 22.13 12.24 -1.01
CA SER A 133 22.40 12.67 -2.40
C SER A 133 21.79 14.05 -2.74
N VAL A 134 20.83 14.51 -1.92
CA VAL A 134 20.20 15.84 -1.98
C VAL A 134 21.02 16.87 -1.17
N ILE A 135 21.86 16.44 -0.23
CA ILE A 135 22.76 17.33 0.52
C ILE A 135 23.84 17.87 -0.42
N ASP A 136 24.22 19.12 -0.21
CA ASP A 136 25.15 19.93 -1.02
C ASP A 136 24.69 20.14 -2.48
N ARG A 137 23.40 19.88 -2.79
CA ARG A 137 22.81 20.21 -4.08
C ARG A 137 22.23 21.62 -4.08
N ASP A 138 22.58 22.35 -5.14
CA ASP A 138 22.05 23.68 -5.43
C ASP A 138 20.64 23.54 -6.03
N LEU A 139 19.63 23.68 -5.18
CA LEU A 139 18.23 23.61 -5.60
C LEU A 139 17.74 24.94 -6.18
N ALA A 140 18.54 26.01 -6.16
CA ALA A 140 18.19 27.26 -6.80
C ALA A 140 18.23 27.13 -8.33
N LYS A 141 19.19 26.36 -8.86
CA LYS A 141 19.22 25.99 -10.29
C LYS A 141 18.07 25.07 -10.70
N VAL A 142 17.63 24.20 -9.81
CA VAL A 142 16.43 23.37 -10.04
C VAL A 142 15.17 24.25 -10.02
N ALA A 143 15.10 25.23 -9.12
CA ALA A 143 13.97 26.15 -9.02
C ALA A 143 13.79 27.05 -10.26
N THR A 144 14.90 27.40 -10.93
CA THR A 144 14.93 28.15 -12.20
C THR A 144 14.77 27.28 -13.45
N GLY A 145 14.74 25.95 -13.30
CA GLY A 145 14.65 25.01 -14.43
C GLY A 145 15.97 24.78 -15.19
N ALA A 146 17.09 25.33 -14.71
CA ALA A 146 18.41 25.19 -15.34
C ALA A 146 19.03 23.79 -15.16
N GLU A 147 18.67 23.08 -14.09
CA GLU A 147 19.13 21.71 -13.81
C GLU A 147 17.95 20.80 -13.43
N ARG A 148 18.07 19.50 -13.74
CA ARG A 148 17.06 18.51 -13.37
C ARG A 148 17.06 18.27 -11.86
N PRO A 149 15.90 17.92 -11.26
CA PRO A 149 15.83 17.49 -9.86
C PRO A 149 16.85 16.39 -9.56
N PRO A 150 17.60 16.49 -8.45
CA PRO A 150 18.57 15.47 -8.09
C PRO A 150 17.87 14.14 -7.85
N GLN A 151 18.43 13.06 -8.40
CA GLN A 151 17.92 11.72 -8.15
C GLN A 151 18.42 11.23 -6.78
N VAL A 152 17.51 10.65 -6.02
CA VAL A 152 17.84 10.01 -4.74
C VAL A 152 18.37 8.60 -4.96
N ASP A 153 19.34 8.20 -4.14
CA ASP A 153 19.91 6.86 -4.23
C ASP A 153 18.85 5.81 -3.91
N ILE A 154 18.70 4.81 -4.77
CA ILE A 154 17.64 3.81 -4.59
C ILE A 154 18.05 2.83 -3.50
N VAL A 155 17.27 2.78 -2.41
CA VAL A 155 17.40 1.73 -1.39
C VAL A 155 16.54 0.53 -1.78
N SER A 156 17.19 -0.61 -2.00
CA SER A 156 16.51 -1.87 -2.29
C SER A 156 15.48 -2.19 -1.20
N GLY A 157 14.22 -2.35 -1.62
CA GLY A 157 13.09 -2.62 -0.73
C GLY A 157 12.42 -1.38 -0.14
N ALA A 158 12.99 -0.17 -0.22
CA ALA A 158 12.37 1.10 0.21
C ALA A 158 12.35 2.16 -0.90
N THR A 159 12.48 1.74 -2.16
CA THR A 159 12.63 2.61 -3.33
C THR A 159 11.54 3.68 -3.41
N VAL A 160 10.27 3.30 -3.25
CA VAL A 160 9.14 4.24 -3.34
C VAL A 160 9.18 5.27 -2.22
N THR A 161 9.37 4.83 -0.98
CA THR A 161 9.44 5.75 0.18
C THR A 161 10.62 6.71 0.06
N VAL A 162 11.81 6.24 -0.38
CA VAL A 162 12.97 7.12 -0.60
C VAL A 162 12.70 8.12 -1.72
N LEU A 163 12.08 7.69 -2.82
CA LEU A 163 11.69 8.57 -3.92
C LEU A 163 10.69 9.65 -3.47
N VAL A 164 9.67 9.26 -2.70
CA VAL A 164 8.67 10.21 -2.16
C VAL A 164 9.30 11.18 -1.15
N MET A 165 10.17 10.70 -0.26
CA MET A 165 10.92 11.56 0.67
C MET A 165 11.83 12.53 -0.07
N GLY A 166 12.56 12.06 -1.07
CA GLY A 166 13.44 12.88 -1.91
C GLY A 166 12.67 13.94 -2.69
N ASP A 167 11.61 13.54 -3.38
CA ASP A 167 10.73 14.46 -4.12
C ASP A 167 10.10 15.51 -3.18
N SER A 168 9.68 15.10 -1.98
CA SER A 168 9.17 16.02 -0.96
C SER A 168 10.20 17.06 -0.52
N VAL A 169 11.45 16.65 -0.25
CA VAL A 169 12.53 17.58 0.12
C VAL A 169 12.83 18.54 -1.04
N VAL A 170 12.95 18.03 -2.27
CA VAL A 170 13.27 18.86 -3.44
C VAL A 170 12.14 19.86 -3.74
N ARG A 171 10.88 19.42 -3.79
CA ARG A 171 9.74 20.30 -4.06
C ARG A 171 9.54 21.35 -2.97
N SER A 172 9.69 20.96 -1.70
CA SER A 172 9.57 21.90 -0.58
C SER A 172 10.69 22.94 -0.57
N ALA A 173 11.92 22.55 -0.89
CA ALA A 173 13.05 23.46 -1.00
C ALA A 173 12.89 24.44 -2.17
N VAL A 174 12.47 23.94 -3.34
CA VAL A 174 12.18 24.79 -4.51
C VAL A 174 11.08 25.81 -4.18
N LYS A 175 10.02 25.40 -3.48
CA LYS A 175 8.94 26.31 -3.05
C LYS A 175 9.46 27.37 -2.07
N LEU A 176 10.32 26.98 -1.12
CA LEU A 176 10.95 27.93 -0.19
C LEU A 176 11.90 28.91 -0.90
N ILE A 177 12.71 28.44 -1.87
CA ILE A 177 13.60 29.30 -2.65
C ILE A 177 12.79 30.32 -3.47
N ARG A 178 11.72 29.87 -4.14
CA ARG A 178 10.81 30.74 -4.90
C ARG A 178 10.11 31.78 -4.03
N SER A 179 9.90 31.50 -2.75
CA SER A 179 9.34 32.47 -1.80
C SER A 179 10.27 33.64 -1.48
N GLY A 180 11.56 33.57 -1.82
CA GLY A 180 12.54 34.63 -1.59
C GLY A 180 12.96 34.84 -0.13
N ARG A 181 12.59 33.93 0.77
CA ARG A 181 12.76 34.09 2.24
C ARG A 181 14.13 33.69 2.81
N LEU A 182 15.10 33.32 1.97
CA LEU A 182 16.41 32.76 2.37
C LEU A 182 17.56 33.77 2.59
N GLY A 183 17.29 35.09 2.58
CA GLY A 183 18.19 36.12 3.13
C GLY A 183 19.24 36.76 2.18
N ASP A 184 19.52 38.05 2.47
CA ASP A 184 20.46 39.03 1.91
C ASP A 184 20.79 38.98 0.41
N GLY A 185 19.83 39.35 -0.44
CA GLY A 185 20.05 40.06 -1.71
C GLY A 185 20.90 39.39 -2.80
N THR A 186 21.52 38.23 -2.53
CA THR A 186 22.36 37.47 -3.47
C THR A 186 21.53 36.44 -4.23
N HIS A 187 20.38 36.05 -3.69
CA HIS A 187 19.28 35.45 -4.46
C HIS A 187 18.34 36.43 -5.12
N ALA A 188 18.53 37.73 -4.91
CA ALA A 188 18.01 38.71 -5.87
C ALA A 188 18.67 38.52 -7.25
N ALA A 189 19.79 37.78 -7.35
CA ALA A 189 20.40 37.38 -8.61
C ALA A 189 19.91 36.02 -9.17
N VAL A 190 19.27 35.16 -8.36
CA VAL A 190 18.48 34.03 -8.91
C VAL A 190 17.10 34.51 -9.34
N ALA A 191 16.64 35.62 -8.76
CA ALA A 191 15.62 36.51 -9.35
C ALA A 191 16.14 37.34 -10.55
N ALA A 192 17.41 37.15 -10.97
CA ALA A 192 17.98 37.73 -12.19
C ALA A 192 18.27 36.70 -13.30
N VAL A 193 17.54 35.57 -13.29
CA VAL A 193 16.96 35.13 -14.57
C VAL A 193 15.95 36.21 -14.90
N SER A 194 16.14 36.89 -16.04
CA SER A 194 15.32 38.01 -16.57
C SER A 194 14.07 38.27 -15.75
N PRO A 195 13.92 39.44 -15.08
CA PRO A 195 12.90 39.65 -14.05
C PRO A 195 11.59 39.02 -14.49
N GLN A 196 11.28 37.85 -13.92
CA GLN A 196 10.04 37.19 -14.26
C GLN A 196 8.97 38.15 -13.75
N PRO A 197 8.06 38.59 -14.61
CA PRO A 197 7.11 39.62 -14.28
C PRO A 197 6.32 39.15 -13.06
N VAL A 198 6.54 39.75 -11.89
CA VAL A 198 5.70 39.47 -10.73
C VAL A 198 4.34 40.06 -11.07
N LYS A 199 3.40 39.18 -11.42
CA LYS A 199 2.01 39.55 -11.71
C LYS A 199 1.37 39.96 -10.39
N LYS A 200 1.28 41.25 -10.13
CA LYS A 200 0.48 41.76 -9.00
C LYS A 200 -0.92 42.09 -9.48
N LEU A 201 -1.92 41.68 -8.72
CA LEU A 201 -3.30 42.06 -8.95
C LEU A 201 -3.42 43.60 -9.01
N ASP A 202 -3.92 44.12 -10.12
CA ASP A 202 -4.16 45.54 -10.29
C ASP A 202 -5.53 45.91 -9.68
N VAL A 203 -5.49 46.30 -8.40
CA VAL A 203 -6.69 46.68 -7.64
C VAL A 203 -7.29 48.03 -8.08
N SER A 204 -6.60 48.79 -8.93
CA SER A 204 -7.10 50.07 -9.46
C SER A 204 -8.17 49.87 -10.54
N LYS A 205 -8.19 48.69 -11.17
CA LYS A 205 -9.17 48.33 -12.20
C LYS A 205 -10.47 47.88 -11.56
N GLN A 206 -11.48 48.75 -11.66
CA GLN A 206 -12.81 48.56 -11.08
C GLN A 206 -13.92 48.70 -12.13
N GLU A 207 -13.58 48.71 -13.42
CA GLU A 207 -14.54 48.82 -14.51
C GLU A 207 -15.48 47.61 -14.53
N VAL A 208 -16.78 47.89 -14.68
CA VAL A 208 -17.83 46.87 -14.75
C VAL A 208 -18.04 46.44 -16.19
N SER A 209 -18.16 45.14 -16.42
CA SER A 209 -18.40 44.54 -17.75
C SER A 209 -19.65 43.65 -17.75
N ASP A 210 -20.28 43.52 -18.92
CA ASP A 210 -21.41 42.60 -19.11
C ASP A 210 -20.97 41.13 -19.10
N TRP A 211 -21.93 40.22 -18.96
CA TRP A 211 -21.68 38.78 -18.86
C TRP A 211 -20.95 38.19 -20.08
N GLN A 212 -21.29 38.66 -21.28
CA GLN A 212 -20.72 38.14 -22.52
C GLN A 212 -19.27 38.58 -22.69
N THR A 213 -18.96 39.81 -22.30
CA THR A 213 -17.60 40.36 -22.26
C THR A 213 -16.73 39.58 -21.26
N LEU A 214 -17.24 39.32 -20.05
CA LEU A 214 -16.53 38.57 -19.01
C LEU A 214 -16.28 37.09 -19.37
N LEU A 215 -17.18 36.47 -20.15
CA LEU A 215 -16.93 35.13 -20.71
C LEU A 215 -15.88 35.16 -21.83
N GLY A 216 -15.92 36.20 -22.67
CA GLY A 216 -15.04 36.34 -23.83
C GLY A 216 -13.59 36.63 -23.47
N ASP A 217 -13.35 37.49 -22.48
CA ASP A 217 -12.01 37.85 -22.01
C ASP A 217 -11.41 36.81 -21.05
N GLY A 218 -12.26 35.93 -20.49
CA GLY A 218 -11.87 34.88 -19.58
C GLY A 218 -11.91 35.18 -18.10
N SER A 219 -12.49 36.32 -17.74
CA SER A 219 -12.85 36.64 -16.36
C SER A 219 -13.77 35.59 -15.75
N ILE A 220 -14.63 35.00 -16.57
CA ILE A 220 -15.46 33.83 -16.26
C ILE A 220 -14.99 32.68 -17.14
N ARG A 221 -14.70 31.53 -16.52
CA ARG A 221 -14.45 30.27 -17.24
C ARG A 221 -15.64 29.34 -17.08
N ALA A 222 -15.89 28.54 -18.11
CA ALA A 222 -17.03 27.62 -18.15
C ALA A 222 -16.60 26.21 -18.53
N LEU A 223 -17.18 25.22 -17.86
CA LEU A 223 -17.15 23.80 -18.20
C LEU A 223 -18.56 23.37 -18.56
N ARG A 224 -18.75 22.89 -19.79
CA ARG A 224 -20.03 22.38 -20.27
C ARG A 224 -19.92 20.89 -20.52
N LEU A 225 -20.79 20.12 -19.89
CA LEU A 225 -20.84 18.67 -20.04
C LEU A 225 -22.24 18.25 -20.45
N SER A 226 -22.34 17.31 -21.38
CA SER A 226 -23.58 16.60 -21.72
C SER A 226 -23.73 15.29 -20.93
N VAL A 227 -24.96 14.82 -20.79
CA VAL A 227 -25.24 13.54 -20.10
C VAL A 227 -24.57 12.36 -20.80
N GLY A 228 -24.46 12.41 -22.13
CA GLY A 228 -23.77 11.43 -22.96
C GLY A 228 -22.27 11.37 -22.69
N GLU A 229 -21.58 12.51 -22.70
CA GLU A 229 -20.13 12.59 -22.44
C GLU A 229 -19.77 12.00 -21.07
N VAL A 230 -20.56 12.34 -20.04
CA VAL A 230 -20.35 11.81 -18.69
C VAL A 230 -20.57 10.29 -18.64
N SER A 231 -21.61 9.79 -19.31
CA SER A 231 -21.92 8.36 -19.35
C SER A 231 -20.84 7.57 -20.08
N ASP A 232 -20.33 8.11 -21.20
CA ASP A 232 -19.23 7.52 -21.95
C ASP A 232 -17.92 7.53 -21.16
N ALA A 233 -17.65 8.59 -20.37
CA ALA A 233 -16.49 8.67 -19.50
C ALA A 233 -16.53 7.58 -18.41
N PHE A 234 -17.69 7.38 -17.76
CA PHE A 234 -17.87 6.26 -16.81
C PHE A 234 -17.70 4.89 -17.48
N ALA A 235 -18.22 4.72 -18.70
CA ALA A 235 -18.07 3.47 -19.45
C ALA A 235 -16.59 3.17 -19.75
N LYS A 236 -15.83 4.18 -20.22
CA LYS A 236 -14.39 4.08 -20.49
C LYS A 236 -13.57 3.83 -19.22
N ALA A 237 -14.00 4.39 -18.09
CA ALA A 237 -13.39 4.18 -16.77
C ALA A 237 -13.72 2.79 -16.17
N GLY A 238 -14.37 1.90 -16.91
CA GLY A 238 -14.70 0.54 -16.45
C GLY A 238 -15.86 0.49 -15.46
N GLN A 239 -16.74 1.49 -15.46
CA GLN A 239 -17.89 1.61 -14.55
C GLN A 239 -19.22 1.56 -15.33
N PRO A 240 -19.61 0.40 -15.90
CA PRO A 240 -20.77 0.29 -16.78
C PRO A 240 -22.11 0.55 -16.07
N ASP A 241 -22.20 0.28 -14.78
CA ASP A 241 -23.43 0.53 -13.99
C ASP A 241 -23.66 2.02 -13.78
N ALA A 242 -22.59 2.81 -13.59
CA ALA A 242 -22.66 4.26 -13.53
C ALA A 242 -23.00 4.86 -14.90
N ALA A 243 -22.47 4.29 -15.97
CA ALA A 243 -22.80 4.70 -17.34
C ALA A 243 -24.29 4.47 -17.68
N ARG A 244 -24.91 3.42 -17.14
CA ARG A 244 -26.32 3.05 -17.35
C ARG A 244 -27.32 3.79 -16.47
N THR A 245 -26.85 4.64 -15.57
CA THR A 245 -27.70 5.42 -14.65
C THR A 245 -27.53 6.93 -14.91
N PRO A 246 -27.93 7.43 -16.10
CA PRO A 246 -27.80 8.84 -16.42
C PRO A 246 -28.85 9.69 -15.70
N GLU A 247 -28.55 10.98 -15.55
CA GLU A 247 -29.41 11.98 -14.90
C GLU A 247 -30.61 12.37 -15.77
N ALA A 248 -30.48 12.21 -17.09
CA ALA A 248 -31.55 12.41 -18.07
C ALA A 248 -31.56 11.29 -19.11
N SER A 249 -32.71 11.06 -19.75
CA SER A 249 -32.87 9.98 -20.73
C SER A 249 -32.25 10.32 -22.10
N ASN A 250 -32.12 11.59 -22.45
CA ASN A 250 -31.51 12.02 -23.70
C ASN A 250 -30.01 12.35 -23.48
N PRO A 251 -29.07 11.68 -24.17
CA PRO A 251 -27.63 11.92 -24.01
C PRO A 251 -27.18 13.34 -24.38
N GLN A 252 -27.94 14.05 -25.21
CA GLN A 252 -27.63 15.42 -25.63
C GLN A 252 -28.11 16.49 -24.63
N ASP A 253 -28.86 16.09 -23.59
CA ASP A 253 -29.29 17.03 -22.56
C ASP A 253 -28.08 17.57 -21.78
N PRO A 254 -28.11 18.84 -21.35
CA PRO A 254 -27.03 19.43 -20.56
C PRO A 254 -26.95 18.75 -19.19
N PHE A 255 -25.80 18.13 -18.92
CA PHE A 255 -25.51 17.58 -17.61
C PHE A 255 -25.20 18.70 -16.63
N ILE A 256 -24.25 19.58 -16.97
CA ILE A 256 -23.97 20.81 -16.22
C ILE A 256 -23.28 21.84 -17.12
N ASP A 257 -23.72 23.08 -17.01
CA ASP A 257 -22.96 24.27 -17.41
C ASP A 257 -22.43 24.92 -16.13
N LEU A 258 -21.17 24.65 -15.81
CA LEU A 258 -20.49 25.14 -14.62
C LEU A 258 -19.65 26.37 -14.97
N TYR A 259 -19.80 27.45 -14.21
CA TYR A 259 -19.10 28.71 -14.37
C TYR A 259 -18.30 29.04 -13.11
N VAL A 260 -17.08 29.54 -13.27
CA VAL A 260 -16.24 29.99 -12.16
C VAL A 260 -15.60 31.35 -12.46
N ALA A 261 -15.53 32.21 -11.43
CA ALA A 261 -14.85 33.50 -11.50
C ALA A 261 -14.31 33.94 -10.12
N PRO A 262 -13.10 34.52 -10.04
CA PRO A 262 -12.53 35.04 -8.80
C PRO A 262 -13.10 36.44 -8.49
N VAL A 263 -14.14 36.48 -7.68
CA VAL A 263 -14.84 37.73 -7.31
C VAL A 263 -14.11 38.55 -6.24
N SER A 264 -12.97 38.09 -5.74
CA SER A 264 -12.03 38.94 -4.99
C SER A 264 -11.27 39.92 -5.89
N VAL A 265 -11.25 39.72 -7.21
CA VAL A 265 -10.72 40.69 -8.18
C VAL A 265 -11.72 41.84 -8.32
N PRO A 266 -11.37 43.11 -8.10
CA PRO A 266 -12.35 44.19 -8.00
C PRO A 266 -13.28 44.32 -9.21
N ALA A 267 -12.76 44.48 -10.42
CA ALA A 267 -13.58 44.56 -11.63
C ALA A 267 -14.56 43.38 -11.80
N ILE A 268 -14.09 42.14 -11.56
CA ILE A 268 -14.92 40.93 -11.66
C ILE A 268 -15.97 40.91 -10.54
N GLY A 269 -15.58 41.26 -9.32
CA GLY A 269 -16.44 41.31 -8.14
C GLY A 269 -17.55 42.36 -8.27
N HIS A 270 -17.21 43.58 -8.69
CA HIS A 270 -18.19 44.64 -8.97
C HIS A 270 -19.16 44.22 -10.07
N SER A 271 -18.67 43.59 -11.14
CA SER A 271 -19.52 43.12 -12.24
C SER A 271 -20.48 42.00 -11.82
N LEU A 272 -20.00 40.99 -11.10
CA LEU A 272 -20.81 39.80 -10.79
C LEU A 272 -21.68 39.93 -9.54
N LEU A 273 -21.21 40.67 -8.53
CA LEU A 273 -21.91 40.82 -7.24
C LEU A 273 -22.65 42.16 -7.12
N GLY A 274 -22.34 43.15 -7.96
CA GLY A 274 -22.78 44.53 -7.82
C GLY A 274 -22.12 45.25 -6.64
N GLU A 275 -22.29 46.56 -6.55
CA GLU A 275 -21.70 47.41 -5.51
C GLU A 275 -21.97 46.92 -4.08
N GLU A 276 -23.22 46.64 -3.76
CA GLU A 276 -23.61 46.18 -2.42
C GLU A 276 -23.13 44.75 -2.11
N GLY A 277 -23.09 43.88 -3.13
CA GLY A 277 -22.62 42.50 -2.99
C GLY A 277 -21.12 42.45 -2.76
N TYR A 278 -20.36 43.17 -3.58
CA TYR A 278 -18.91 43.27 -3.46
C TYR A 278 -18.49 43.96 -2.16
N GLY A 279 -19.17 45.06 -1.78
CA GLY A 279 -18.92 45.73 -0.50
C GLY A 279 -19.16 44.83 0.73
N ARG A 280 -20.10 43.89 0.66
CA ARG A 280 -20.29 42.87 1.71
C ARG A 280 -19.20 41.80 1.69
N LEU A 281 -18.75 41.37 0.52
CA LEU A 281 -17.67 40.39 0.38
C LEU A 281 -16.36 40.94 0.99
N ILE A 282 -15.95 42.15 0.61
CA ILE A 282 -14.70 42.75 1.09
C ILE A 282 -14.71 42.98 2.61
N LYS A 283 -15.86 43.34 3.21
CA LYS A 283 -15.99 43.43 4.67
C LYS A 283 -15.83 42.08 5.39
N ARG A 284 -16.09 40.97 4.69
CA ARG A 284 -15.97 39.61 5.23
C ARG A 284 -14.57 39.04 5.04
N LEU A 285 -13.89 39.39 3.95
CA LEU A 285 -12.55 38.89 3.65
C LEU A 285 -11.52 39.48 4.60
N LYS A 286 -10.62 38.62 5.08
CA LYS A 286 -9.41 39.05 5.78
C LYS A 286 -8.36 39.54 4.77
N PRO A 287 -7.37 40.34 5.21
CA PRO A 287 -6.26 40.74 4.33
C PRO A 287 -5.60 39.51 3.68
N GLY A 288 -5.47 39.51 2.36
CA GLY A 288 -4.90 38.40 1.59
C GLY A 288 -5.84 37.22 1.30
N GLN A 289 -7.07 37.25 1.83
CA GLN A 289 -8.06 36.21 1.57
C GLN A 289 -8.78 36.46 0.24
N SER A 290 -9.03 35.38 -0.51
CA SER A 290 -9.72 35.44 -1.80
C SER A 290 -11.10 34.76 -1.75
N ALA A 291 -11.93 35.04 -2.75
CA ALA A 291 -13.22 34.39 -2.92
C ALA A 291 -13.51 34.13 -4.39
N ILE A 292 -14.20 33.02 -4.64
CA ILE A 292 -14.63 32.62 -5.97
C ILE A 292 -16.16 32.50 -6.00
N LEU A 293 -16.74 32.86 -7.14
CA LEU A 293 -18.12 32.56 -7.48
C LEU A 293 -18.14 31.29 -8.32
N VAL A 294 -18.98 30.34 -7.93
CA VAL A 294 -19.29 29.14 -8.69
C VAL A 294 -20.78 29.16 -9.00
N ALA A 295 -21.12 29.08 -10.27
CA ALA A 295 -22.50 29.01 -10.72
C ALA A 295 -22.72 27.81 -11.63
N GLY A 296 -23.90 27.24 -11.60
CA GLY A 296 -24.22 26.00 -12.31
C GLY A 296 -25.66 25.97 -12.75
N ASP A 297 -25.88 25.44 -13.94
CA ASP A 297 -27.20 25.05 -14.42
C ASP A 297 -27.15 23.68 -15.11
N GLY A 298 -28.25 22.94 -15.11
CA GLY A 298 -28.32 21.59 -15.69
C GLY A 298 -28.87 20.51 -14.75
N ALA A 299 -28.88 19.26 -15.25
CA ALA A 299 -29.41 18.11 -14.52
C ALA A 299 -28.60 17.79 -13.24
N TYR A 300 -27.29 18.03 -13.25
CA TYR A 300 -26.41 17.79 -12.11
C TYR A 300 -26.28 19.04 -11.23
N SER A 301 -26.05 18.82 -9.93
CA SER A 301 -25.81 19.88 -8.96
C SER A 301 -24.38 19.78 -8.42
N PHE A 302 -23.62 20.87 -8.53
CA PHE A 302 -22.26 20.95 -7.96
C PHE A 302 -22.28 21.10 -6.42
N LYS A 303 -23.44 21.45 -5.84
CA LYS A 303 -23.59 21.59 -4.38
C LYS A 303 -23.88 20.26 -3.67
N GLY A 304 -24.47 19.32 -4.39
CA GLY A 304 -24.85 18.01 -3.86
C GLY A 304 -26.18 18.00 -3.10
N SER A 305 -26.67 16.79 -2.81
CA SER A 305 -27.98 16.54 -2.17
C SER A 305 -27.92 16.49 -0.63
N GLY A 306 -26.72 16.56 -0.04
CA GLY A 306 -26.47 16.37 1.39
C GLY A 306 -26.21 17.65 2.17
N TYR A 307 -26.88 18.77 1.84
CA TYR A 307 -26.69 20.03 2.56
C TYR A 307 -27.15 19.92 4.02
N VAL A 308 -26.20 19.76 4.94
CA VAL A 308 -26.40 19.77 6.40
C VAL A 308 -25.44 20.82 7.00
N ARG A 309 -25.87 21.55 8.04
CA ARG A 309 -24.98 22.47 8.77
C ARG A 309 -23.76 21.70 9.29
N GLY A 310 -22.56 22.21 9.02
CA GLY A 310 -21.26 21.58 9.29
C GLY A 310 -20.73 20.63 8.21
N GLY A 311 -21.46 20.45 7.10
CA GLY A 311 -21.07 19.58 5.98
C GLY A 311 -19.97 20.15 5.07
N ILE A 312 -19.32 19.26 4.31
CA ILE A 312 -18.38 19.58 3.23
C ILE A 312 -19.12 19.57 1.88
N PHE A 313 -18.69 20.44 0.95
CA PHE A 313 -19.08 20.33 -0.46
C PHE A 313 -18.24 19.22 -1.09
N ASP A 314 -18.85 18.07 -1.36
CA ASP A 314 -18.17 16.84 -1.78
C ASP A 314 -18.08 16.66 -3.30
N ARG A 315 -18.61 17.62 -4.06
CA ARG A 315 -18.68 17.61 -5.53
C ARG A 315 -17.80 18.66 -6.21
N ILE A 316 -17.14 19.53 -5.43
CA ILE A 316 -16.20 20.52 -5.95
C ILE A 316 -14.94 20.59 -5.07
N GLU A 317 -13.80 20.78 -5.71
CA GLU A 317 -12.50 20.92 -5.06
C GLU A 317 -11.67 21.99 -5.79
N LEU A 318 -11.07 22.91 -5.04
CA LEU A 318 -10.19 23.94 -5.57
C LEU A 318 -8.75 23.44 -5.50
N LEU A 319 -8.03 23.49 -6.62
CA LEU A 319 -6.66 23.00 -6.77
C LEU A 319 -5.74 24.15 -7.19
N GLN A 320 -4.60 24.30 -6.52
CA GLN A 320 -3.51 25.19 -6.92
C GLN A 320 -2.17 24.65 -6.42
N ASP A 321 -1.14 24.65 -7.27
CA ASP A 321 0.20 24.13 -6.95
C ASP A 321 0.21 22.68 -6.39
N GLY A 322 -0.70 21.83 -6.86
CA GLY A 322 -0.85 20.44 -6.40
C GLY A 322 -1.42 20.30 -4.98
N GLN A 323 -1.92 21.39 -4.39
CA GLN A 323 -2.70 21.37 -3.15
C GLN A 323 -4.19 21.50 -3.49
N GLY A 324 -5.04 20.78 -2.75
CA GLY A 324 -6.50 20.79 -2.93
C GLY A 324 -7.24 21.19 -1.65
N ILE A 325 -8.33 21.95 -1.78
CA ILE A 325 -9.24 22.26 -0.69
C ILE A 325 -10.71 22.06 -1.09
N ARG A 326 -11.48 21.48 -0.17
CA ARG A 326 -12.94 21.40 -0.26
C ARG A 326 -13.58 22.39 0.69
N PHE A 327 -14.62 23.05 0.21
CA PHE A 327 -15.35 24.06 0.97
C PHE A 327 -16.26 23.43 2.03
N ARG A 328 -16.54 24.19 3.08
CA ARG A 328 -17.54 23.86 4.11
C ARG A 328 -18.69 24.86 4.06
N ASP A 329 -19.76 24.55 4.78
CA ASP A 329 -20.92 25.43 4.92
C ASP A 329 -20.57 26.86 5.37
N ARG A 330 -19.59 27.02 6.27
CA ARG A 330 -19.10 28.33 6.76
C ARG A 330 -18.42 29.18 5.69
N ASP A 331 -17.89 28.54 4.65
CA ASP A 331 -17.17 29.18 3.55
C ASP A 331 -18.14 29.63 2.45
N HIS A 332 -19.34 29.04 2.43
CA HIS A 332 -20.34 29.21 1.39
C HIS A 332 -21.35 30.32 1.69
N THR A 333 -21.79 31.00 0.64
CA THR A 333 -22.96 31.89 0.67
C THR A 333 -23.76 31.74 -0.61
N ARG A 334 -25.06 31.50 -0.48
CA ARG A 334 -25.95 31.40 -1.64
C ARG A 334 -26.24 32.79 -2.19
N LEU A 335 -26.12 32.94 -3.50
CA LEU A 335 -26.56 34.13 -4.22
C LEU A 335 -27.85 33.81 -4.99
N THR A 336 -28.71 34.81 -5.15
CA THR A 336 -29.99 34.69 -5.87
C THR A 336 -29.85 34.96 -7.36
N GLN A 337 -28.96 35.90 -7.72
CA GLN A 337 -28.73 36.32 -9.11
C GLN A 337 -27.29 36.83 -9.27
N ILE A 338 -26.84 36.90 -10.52
CA ILE A 338 -25.59 37.54 -10.93
C ILE A 338 -25.94 38.95 -11.43
N ALA A 339 -25.18 39.96 -11.01
CA ALA A 339 -25.50 41.37 -11.28
C ALA A 339 -25.13 41.83 -12.71
N ALA A 340 -24.18 41.15 -13.36
CA ALA A 340 -23.69 41.52 -14.69
C ALA A 340 -24.82 41.53 -15.72
N GLU A 341 -24.87 42.58 -16.54
CA GLU A 341 -25.88 42.71 -17.59
C GLU A 341 -25.79 41.53 -18.57
N GLY A 342 -26.94 40.99 -18.97
CA GLY A 342 -27.01 39.83 -19.86
C GLY A 342 -26.68 38.48 -19.22
N ALA A 343 -26.47 38.39 -17.90
CA ALA A 343 -26.23 37.13 -17.23
C ALA A 343 -27.44 36.18 -17.33
N PRO A 344 -27.24 34.90 -17.69
CA PRO A 344 -28.32 33.92 -17.77
C PRO A 344 -28.88 33.61 -16.39
N HIS A 345 -30.12 33.16 -16.34
CA HIS A 345 -30.73 32.72 -15.10
C HIS A 345 -30.22 31.31 -14.72
N LEU A 346 -29.25 31.24 -13.81
CA LEU A 346 -28.64 29.98 -13.35
C LEU A 346 -29.33 29.46 -12.08
N ARG A 347 -29.63 28.15 -12.02
CA ARG A 347 -30.33 27.53 -10.88
C ARG A 347 -29.53 27.61 -9.59
N GLU A 348 -28.22 27.42 -9.67
CA GLU A 348 -27.34 27.34 -8.52
C GLU A 348 -26.23 28.38 -8.61
N ILE A 349 -26.26 29.39 -7.73
CA ILE A 349 -25.19 30.37 -7.62
C ILE A 349 -24.66 30.34 -6.19
N ALA A 350 -23.34 30.24 -6.05
CA ALA A 350 -22.65 30.21 -4.77
C ALA A 350 -21.41 31.08 -4.79
N LEU A 351 -21.19 31.76 -3.68
CA LEU A 351 -19.97 32.44 -3.32
C LEU A 351 -19.22 31.58 -2.31
N TYR A 352 -17.95 31.27 -2.59
CA TYR A 352 -17.06 30.55 -1.70
C TYR A 352 -15.91 31.45 -1.28
N VAL A 353 -15.80 31.70 0.01
CA VAL A 353 -14.62 32.33 0.60
C VAL A 353 -13.55 31.26 0.79
N ILE A 354 -12.34 31.51 0.30
CA ILE A 354 -11.25 30.55 0.42
C ILE A 354 -10.73 30.58 1.86
N PRO A 355 -10.68 29.43 2.57
CA PRO A 355 -10.19 29.38 3.95
C PRO A 355 -8.75 29.85 4.08
N ASP A 356 -8.44 30.58 5.16
CA ASP A 356 -7.08 31.10 5.44
C ASP A 356 -6.01 30.00 5.52
N SER A 357 -6.43 28.75 5.78
CA SER A 357 -5.54 27.58 5.80
C SER A 357 -5.04 27.15 4.42
N PHE A 358 -5.57 27.74 3.34
CA PHE A 358 -5.19 27.43 1.96
C PHE A 358 -4.56 28.68 1.34
N ALA A 359 -3.25 28.61 1.06
CA ALA A 359 -2.52 29.69 0.43
C ALA A 359 -2.90 29.76 -1.05
N PHE A 360 -3.81 30.67 -1.38
CA PHE A 360 -4.33 30.85 -2.73
C PHE A 360 -3.88 32.19 -3.32
N ASP A 361 -3.19 32.12 -4.46
CA ASP A 361 -2.82 33.28 -5.26
C ASP A 361 -3.71 33.34 -6.51
N VAL A 362 -4.59 34.33 -6.58
CA VAL A 362 -5.50 34.51 -7.72
C VAL A 362 -4.78 34.84 -9.04
N THR A 363 -3.54 35.34 -8.97
CA THR A 363 -2.75 35.77 -10.13
C THR A 363 -2.02 34.61 -10.82
N GLU A 364 -1.88 33.48 -10.11
CA GLU A 364 -1.31 32.24 -10.63
C GLU A 364 -2.41 31.31 -11.18
N PRO A 365 -2.09 30.36 -12.06
CA PRO A 365 -3.06 29.36 -12.53
C PRO A 365 -3.63 28.51 -11.38
N TRP A 366 -4.91 28.19 -11.47
CA TRP A 366 -5.60 27.30 -10.54
C TRP A 366 -6.73 26.56 -11.24
N GLU A 367 -7.25 25.50 -10.63
CA GLU A 367 -8.28 24.65 -11.22
C GLU A 367 -9.43 24.43 -10.24
N LEU A 368 -10.67 24.48 -10.74
CA LEU A 368 -11.83 24.00 -10.01
C LEU A 368 -12.19 22.62 -10.56
N GLN A 369 -12.01 21.59 -9.74
CA GLN A 369 -12.37 20.22 -10.10
C GLN A 369 -13.81 19.91 -9.71
N LEU A 370 -14.63 19.51 -10.68
CA LEU A 370 -15.97 18.99 -10.48
C LEU A 370 -15.91 17.46 -10.31
N LEU A 371 -16.30 16.97 -9.13
CA LEU A 371 -16.37 15.54 -8.81
C LEU A 371 -17.77 15.01 -9.11
N VAL A 372 -17.95 14.48 -10.31
CA VAL A 372 -19.22 13.88 -10.74
C VAL A 372 -19.42 12.53 -10.08
N GLN A 373 -20.41 12.43 -9.21
CA GLN A 373 -20.78 11.21 -8.50
C GLN A 373 -22.09 10.60 -9.03
N ARG A 374 -22.09 9.32 -9.41
CA ARG A 374 -23.29 8.50 -9.73
C ARG A 374 -23.46 7.33 -8.76
N THR A 375 -24.66 7.13 -8.25
CA THR A 375 -24.98 6.00 -7.36
C THR A 375 -25.15 4.71 -8.17
N THR A 376 -24.32 3.71 -7.92
CA THR A 376 -24.35 2.41 -8.62
C THR A 376 -24.98 1.30 -7.78
N GLY A 377 -25.30 1.57 -6.52
CA GLY A 377 -25.98 0.64 -5.62
C GLY A 377 -26.58 1.36 -4.39
N VAL A 378 -26.99 0.59 -3.37
CA VAL A 378 -27.63 1.15 -2.15
C VAL A 378 -26.67 2.03 -1.35
N ARG A 379 -25.35 1.83 -1.45
CA ARG A 379 -24.31 2.60 -0.76
C ARG A 379 -23.11 2.99 -1.61
N ASP A 380 -23.01 2.49 -2.85
CA ASP A 380 -21.83 2.66 -3.70
C ASP A 380 -22.02 3.87 -4.63
N LYS A 381 -20.99 4.70 -4.69
CA LYS A 381 -20.91 5.86 -5.58
C LYS A 381 -19.66 5.75 -6.45
N ALA A 382 -19.87 5.85 -7.75
CA ALA A 382 -18.86 6.03 -8.77
C ALA A 382 -18.54 7.53 -8.88
N THR A 383 -17.25 7.91 -8.87
CA THR A 383 -16.83 9.33 -8.97
C THR A 383 -15.88 9.52 -10.15
N MET A 384 -16.12 10.56 -10.96
CA MET A 384 -15.25 11.00 -12.05
C MET A 384 -14.93 12.49 -11.91
N PRO A 385 -13.64 12.88 -11.87
CA PRO A 385 -13.24 14.29 -11.85
C PRO A 385 -13.30 14.92 -13.24
N TYR A 386 -13.66 16.20 -13.30
CA TYR A 386 -13.55 17.06 -14.48
C TYR A 386 -12.94 18.39 -14.07
N ASP A 387 -11.84 18.77 -14.72
CA ASP A 387 -11.07 19.93 -14.32
C ASP A 387 -11.47 21.18 -15.13
N LEU A 388 -11.75 22.27 -14.42
CA LEU A 388 -11.96 23.59 -15.01
C LEU A 388 -10.79 24.49 -14.63
N GLY A 389 -9.80 24.56 -15.51
CA GLY A 389 -8.64 25.44 -15.36
C GLY A 389 -9.00 26.92 -15.48
N TYR A 390 -8.36 27.73 -14.66
CA TYR A 390 -8.50 29.17 -14.63
C TYR A 390 -7.13 29.85 -14.61
N THR A 391 -6.99 30.89 -15.42
CA THR A 391 -5.84 31.79 -15.41
C THR A 391 -6.39 33.20 -15.49
N LEU A 392 -6.01 34.05 -14.54
CA LEU A 392 -6.48 35.41 -14.49
C LEU A 392 -6.03 36.17 -15.75
N PRO A 393 -6.95 36.82 -16.49
CA PRO A 393 -6.58 37.57 -17.68
C PRO A 393 -5.54 38.65 -17.40
N ASP A 394 -4.61 38.84 -18.34
CA ASP A 394 -3.49 39.79 -18.20
C ASP A 394 -3.97 41.23 -17.96
N GLY A 395 -5.21 41.53 -18.38
CA GLY A 395 -5.87 42.81 -18.11
C GLY A 395 -6.05 43.12 -16.62
N TYR A 396 -6.02 42.15 -15.71
CA TYR A 396 -6.19 42.37 -14.27
C TYR A 396 -4.89 42.33 -13.47
N VAL A 397 -3.75 42.12 -14.13
CA VAL A 397 -2.44 42.05 -13.49
C VAL A 397 -1.55 43.18 -14.00
N SER A 398 -0.84 43.80 -13.06
CA SER A 398 0.25 44.72 -13.33
C SER A 398 1.56 43.95 -13.28
N ILE A 399 2.41 44.20 -14.26
CA ILE A 399 3.76 43.65 -14.32
C ILE A 399 4.70 44.69 -13.71
N GLU A 400 5.12 44.49 -12.46
CA GLU A 400 6.20 45.30 -11.88
C GLU A 400 7.53 44.71 -12.34
N THR A 401 8.24 45.43 -13.22
CA THR A 401 9.64 45.12 -13.57
C THR A 401 10.55 45.93 -12.66
N PRO A 402 11.38 45.34 -11.80
CA PRO A 402 12.38 46.09 -11.04
C PRO A 402 13.37 46.77 -12.00
N ALA A 403 13.67 48.05 -11.76
CA ALA A 403 14.63 48.82 -12.57
C ALA A 403 16.03 48.20 -12.52
N ALA A 404 16.57 47.81 -13.68
CA ALA A 404 17.89 47.21 -13.80
C ALA A 404 19.02 48.27 -13.76
N PRO A 405 20.16 48.01 -13.07
CA PRO A 405 21.41 48.76 -13.26
C PRO A 405 22.05 48.48 -14.65
N PRO A 406 23.00 49.31 -15.11
CA PRO A 406 23.51 49.27 -16.47
C PRO A 406 24.34 48.00 -16.75
N VAL A 407 24.06 47.36 -17.89
CA VAL A 407 24.64 46.10 -18.36
C VAL A 407 25.92 46.34 -19.19
N ALA A 408 26.94 45.51 -18.98
CA ALA A 408 28.13 45.36 -19.84
C ALA A 408 27.89 44.31 -20.96
N PRO A 409 28.64 44.33 -22.08
CA PRO A 409 28.21 43.69 -23.34
C PRO A 409 28.16 42.16 -23.30
N PRO A 410 27.33 41.52 -24.16
CA PRO A 410 27.06 40.09 -24.07
C PRO A 410 28.18 39.25 -24.69
N ALA A 411 28.57 38.19 -23.99
CA ALA A 411 29.28 37.07 -24.58
C ALA A 411 28.27 36.14 -25.28
N THR A 412 28.64 35.75 -26.50
CA THR A 412 27.93 34.92 -27.48
C THR A 412 27.14 33.75 -26.89
N ALA A 413 25.84 33.73 -27.21
CA ALA A 413 24.95 32.60 -27.01
C ALA A 413 25.35 31.44 -27.94
N ALA A 414 25.63 30.28 -27.35
CA ALA A 414 25.66 29.02 -28.07
C ALA A 414 24.22 28.53 -28.24
N THR A 415 23.82 28.37 -29.50
CA THR A 415 22.55 27.80 -29.93
C THR A 415 22.48 26.32 -29.50
N MET A 416 21.43 25.94 -28.78
CA MET A 416 21.01 24.53 -28.68
C MET A 416 19.75 24.31 -29.51
N PRO A 417 19.54 23.10 -30.07
CA PRO A 417 18.45 22.83 -30.99
C PRO A 417 17.11 22.80 -30.25
N ALA A 418 16.10 23.36 -30.92
CA ALA A 418 14.70 23.05 -30.67
C ALA A 418 14.44 21.55 -30.98
N ASP A 419 13.39 21.02 -30.36
CA ASP A 419 12.85 19.66 -30.48
C ASP A 419 13.35 18.61 -29.50
N VAL A 420 12.82 18.66 -28.27
CA VAL A 420 12.31 17.47 -27.56
C VAL A 420 11.04 17.89 -26.81
N PRO A 421 9.86 17.28 -27.05
CA PRO A 421 8.68 17.54 -26.24
C PRO A 421 8.90 16.97 -24.84
N PHE A 422 8.94 17.81 -23.82
CA PHE A 422 8.98 17.38 -22.43
C PHE A 422 7.54 17.38 -21.89
N ASP A 423 6.75 16.40 -22.33
CA ASP A 423 5.54 15.97 -21.63
C ASP A 423 5.97 15.27 -20.33
N LEU A 424 5.99 16.00 -19.22
CA LEU A 424 6.18 15.44 -17.88
C LEU A 424 5.05 15.80 -16.90
N GLU A 425 3.87 16.18 -17.40
CA GLU A 425 2.78 16.60 -16.52
C GLU A 425 1.85 15.46 -16.06
N ASN A 426 1.87 14.24 -16.63
CA ASN A 426 0.80 13.25 -16.34
C ASN A 426 1.21 11.77 -16.39
N VAL A 427 2.29 11.35 -15.71
CA VAL A 427 2.53 9.92 -15.44
C VAL A 427 2.34 9.64 -13.95
N PRO A 428 1.28 8.91 -13.54
CA PRO A 428 1.10 8.49 -12.17
C PRO A 428 2.32 7.71 -11.67
N LEU A 429 2.83 8.06 -10.48
CA LEU A 429 4.05 7.48 -9.89
C LEU A 429 4.05 5.94 -9.91
N TRP A 430 2.90 5.29 -9.72
CA TRP A 430 2.80 3.83 -9.75
C TRP A 430 3.15 3.23 -11.12
N VAL A 431 2.85 3.90 -12.24
CA VAL A 431 3.21 3.42 -13.59
C VAL A 431 4.73 3.32 -13.72
N SER A 432 5.44 4.36 -13.30
CA SER A 432 6.92 4.38 -13.31
C SER A 432 7.53 3.27 -12.43
N ILE A 433 6.88 2.95 -11.29
CA ILE A 433 7.32 1.87 -10.39
C ILE A 433 7.15 0.49 -11.04
N TRP A 434 6.08 0.28 -11.80
CA TRP A 434 5.85 -0.97 -12.52
C TRP A 434 6.85 -1.17 -13.65
N GLU A 435 7.13 -0.10 -14.42
CA GLU A 435 8.14 -0.15 -15.49
C GLU A 435 9.54 -0.47 -14.93
N MET A 436 9.92 0.18 -13.83
CA MET A 436 11.20 -0.07 -13.17
C MET A 436 11.33 -1.51 -12.64
N ASN A 437 10.22 -2.13 -12.21
CA ASN A 437 10.21 -3.48 -11.63
C ASN A 437 9.82 -4.60 -12.62
N ARG A 438 9.79 -4.33 -13.94
CA ARG A 438 9.32 -5.27 -14.97
C ARG A 438 9.93 -6.67 -14.90
N VAL A 439 11.22 -6.78 -14.59
CA VAL A 439 11.95 -8.06 -14.53
C VAL A 439 11.49 -8.87 -13.30
N SER A 440 11.42 -8.22 -12.14
CA SER A 440 10.95 -8.84 -10.90
C SER A 440 9.49 -9.30 -11.02
N VAL A 441 8.66 -8.50 -11.68
CA VAL A 441 7.27 -8.84 -12.01
C VAL A 441 7.20 -10.08 -12.91
N ALA A 442 7.96 -10.10 -14.00
CA ALA A 442 7.99 -11.24 -14.93
C ALA A 442 8.42 -12.55 -14.24
N ILE A 443 9.46 -12.51 -13.41
CA ILE A 443 9.94 -13.70 -12.67
C ILE A 443 8.90 -14.17 -11.65
N THR A 444 8.24 -13.26 -10.96
CA THR A 444 7.18 -13.61 -9.99
C THR A 444 5.99 -14.24 -10.70
N PHE A 445 5.57 -13.68 -11.83
CA PHE A 445 4.50 -14.24 -12.64
C PHE A 445 4.86 -15.64 -13.18
N ALA A 446 6.09 -15.83 -13.67
CA ALA A 446 6.58 -17.15 -14.09
C ALA A 446 6.57 -18.16 -12.92
N GLY A 447 7.00 -17.74 -11.72
CA GLY A 447 6.95 -18.58 -10.51
C GLY A 447 5.53 -19.01 -10.15
N LEU A 448 4.56 -18.09 -10.24
CA LEU A 448 3.13 -18.37 -10.02
C LEU A 448 2.54 -19.31 -11.08
N LEU A 449 2.92 -19.16 -12.35
CA LEU A 449 2.54 -20.10 -13.40
C LEU A 449 3.09 -21.50 -13.15
N VAL A 450 4.36 -21.61 -12.74
CA VAL A 450 4.97 -22.89 -12.37
C VAL A 450 4.23 -23.53 -11.20
N LEU A 451 3.89 -22.76 -10.16
CA LEU A 451 3.11 -23.28 -9.04
C LEU A 451 1.72 -23.76 -9.47
N THR A 452 1.06 -23.00 -10.33
CA THR A 452 -0.26 -23.35 -10.88
C THR A 452 -0.17 -24.65 -11.68
N ALA A 453 0.87 -24.81 -12.50
CA ALA A 453 1.14 -26.06 -13.21
C ALA A 453 1.41 -27.24 -12.26
N ILE A 454 2.15 -27.04 -11.16
CA ILE A 454 2.37 -28.08 -10.14
C ILE A 454 1.05 -28.58 -9.56
N PHE A 455 0.10 -27.67 -9.26
CA PHE A 455 -1.21 -28.06 -8.76
C PHE A 455 -2.07 -28.76 -9.82
N PHE A 456 -2.07 -28.26 -11.05
CA PHE A 456 -2.85 -28.85 -12.14
C PHE A 456 -2.36 -30.27 -12.51
N PHE A 457 -1.03 -30.47 -12.55
CA PHE A 457 -0.40 -31.75 -12.84
C PHE A 457 -0.06 -32.58 -11.59
N GLN A 458 -0.71 -32.30 -10.45
CA GLN A 458 -0.39 -32.94 -9.17
C GLN A 458 -0.44 -34.48 -9.23
N ASP A 459 -1.46 -35.06 -9.87
CA ASP A 459 -1.67 -36.52 -9.93
C ASP A 459 -0.54 -37.25 -10.66
N TRP A 460 0.02 -36.60 -11.69
CA TRP A 460 1.17 -37.11 -12.44
C TRP A 460 2.46 -36.96 -11.63
N LEU A 461 2.60 -35.82 -10.96
CA LEU A 461 3.81 -35.48 -10.21
C LEU A 461 3.99 -36.37 -8.97
N VAL A 462 2.93 -36.58 -8.18
CA VAL A 462 2.99 -37.35 -6.93
C VAL A 462 3.24 -38.85 -7.15
N LYS A 463 2.98 -39.38 -8.35
CA LYS A 463 3.36 -40.75 -8.76
C LYS A 463 4.87 -40.93 -8.91
N ARG A 464 5.66 -39.84 -8.93
CA ARG A 464 7.12 -39.86 -9.03
C ARG A 464 7.73 -39.23 -7.77
N PRO A 465 7.78 -39.95 -6.63
CA PRO A 465 8.18 -39.40 -5.33
C PRO A 465 9.51 -38.65 -5.33
N ARG A 466 10.53 -39.18 -6.03
CA ARG A 466 11.84 -38.53 -6.14
C ARG A 466 11.75 -37.18 -6.86
N LEU A 467 11.04 -37.14 -7.99
CA LEU A 467 10.86 -35.92 -8.79
C LEU A 467 10.06 -34.88 -8.00
N PHE A 468 8.95 -35.29 -7.39
CA PHE A 468 8.13 -34.44 -6.53
C PHE A 468 8.95 -33.83 -5.38
N GLY A 469 9.75 -34.64 -4.68
CA GLY A 469 10.59 -34.17 -3.59
C GLY A 469 11.67 -33.17 -4.04
N TRP A 470 12.22 -33.29 -5.25
CA TRP A 470 13.15 -32.31 -5.81
C TRP A 470 12.45 -31.02 -6.24
N ILE A 471 11.34 -31.13 -6.97
CA ILE A 471 10.56 -29.97 -7.42
C ILE A 471 10.08 -29.14 -6.23
N ARG A 472 9.57 -29.81 -5.18
CA ARG A 472 9.13 -29.13 -3.96
C ARG A 472 10.28 -28.39 -3.28
N ARG A 473 11.42 -29.04 -3.06
CA ARG A 473 12.59 -28.40 -2.44
C ARG A 473 13.10 -27.23 -3.29
N GLY A 474 13.16 -27.40 -4.61
CA GLY A 474 13.52 -26.35 -5.56
C GLY A 474 12.58 -25.14 -5.46
N TYR A 475 11.28 -25.37 -5.42
CA TYR A 475 10.29 -24.30 -5.29
C TYR A 475 10.39 -23.57 -3.94
N LEU A 476 10.62 -24.30 -2.84
CA LEU A 476 10.81 -23.68 -1.53
C LEU A 476 12.10 -22.86 -1.47
N VAL A 477 13.18 -23.31 -2.11
CA VAL A 477 14.42 -22.52 -2.25
C VAL A 477 14.15 -21.26 -3.07
N PHE A 478 13.40 -21.36 -4.18
CA PHE A 478 12.97 -20.19 -4.96
C PHE A 478 12.15 -19.21 -4.11
N ALA A 479 11.14 -19.69 -3.38
CA ALA A 479 10.31 -18.84 -2.53
C ALA A 479 11.13 -18.16 -1.42
N LEU A 480 12.08 -18.87 -0.80
CA LEU A 480 12.94 -18.30 0.24
C LEU A 480 13.94 -17.28 -0.32
N VAL A 481 14.71 -17.66 -1.33
CA VAL A 481 15.84 -16.85 -1.82
C VAL A 481 15.34 -15.72 -2.70
N TRP A 482 14.48 -16.02 -3.69
CA TRP A 482 14.00 -15.04 -4.64
C TRP A 482 12.88 -14.19 -4.06
N LEU A 483 11.74 -14.79 -3.69
CA LEU A 483 10.60 -14.01 -3.18
C LEU A 483 10.91 -13.39 -1.80
N GLY A 484 11.60 -14.13 -0.93
CA GLY A 484 11.99 -13.65 0.40
C GLY A 484 13.17 -12.67 0.38
N TRP A 485 14.40 -13.17 0.24
CA TRP A 485 15.60 -12.37 0.47
C TRP A 485 15.98 -11.39 -0.66
N TYR A 486 15.62 -11.69 -1.90
CA TYR A 486 15.92 -10.83 -3.03
C TYR A 486 14.82 -9.78 -3.25
N ALA A 487 13.58 -10.23 -3.42
CA ALA A 487 12.44 -9.38 -3.76
C ALA A 487 11.74 -8.75 -2.53
N ASN A 488 12.03 -9.21 -1.30
CA ASN A 488 11.37 -8.79 -0.06
C ASN A 488 9.83 -8.88 -0.11
N ALA A 489 9.31 -9.80 -0.93
CA ALA A 489 7.89 -9.98 -1.21
C ALA A 489 7.26 -10.98 -0.20
N GLN A 490 7.31 -10.64 1.08
CA GLN A 490 6.72 -11.42 2.16
C GLN A 490 5.40 -10.80 2.60
N LEU A 491 4.30 -11.55 2.48
CA LEU A 491 3.03 -11.10 3.08
C LEU A 491 3.09 -11.24 4.59
N SER A 492 2.44 -10.28 5.27
CA SER A 492 2.35 -10.13 6.72
C SER A 492 0.90 -9.89 7.13
N VAL A 493 0.58 -10.13 8.41
CA VAL A 493 -0.70 -9.74 9.00
C VAL A 493 -0.98 -8.24 8.82
N VAL A 494 0.05 -7.39 8.83
CA VAL A 494 -0.09 -5.94 8.64
C VAL A 494 -0.78 -5.66 7.30
N ASN A 495 -0.37 -6.32 6.21
CA ASN A 495 -1.00 -6.13 4.91
C ASN A 495 -2.50 -6.47 4.92
N VAL A 496 -2.91 -7.47 5.70
CA VAL A 496 -4.32 -7.84 5.87
C VAL A 496 -5.06 -6.73 6.63
N LEU A 497 -4.46 -6.23 7.72
CA LEU A 497 -5.04 -5.18 8.55
C LEU A 497 -5.15 -3.87 7.78
N THR A 498 -4.12 -3.49 7.03
CA THR A 498 -4.12 -2.31 6.15
C THR A 498 -5.19 -2.43 5.07
N PHE A 499 -5.36 -3.60 4.44
CA PHE A 499 -6.42 -3.82 3.47
C PHE A 499 -7.82 -3.68 4.09
N ILE A 500 -8.06 -4.28 5.25
CA ILE A 500 -9.35 -4.17 5.94
C ILE A 500 -9.60 -2.72 6.38
N ASN A 501 -8.58 -2.04 6.90
CA ASN A 501 -8.70 -0.64 7.32
C ASN A 501 -8.98 0.28 6.12
N ALA A 502 -8.33 0.06 4.97
CA ALA A 502 -8.59 0.80 3.73
C ALA A 502 -10.02 0.60 3.23
N LEU A 503 -10.59 -0.61 3.33
CA LEU A 503 -12.00 -0.84 3.00
C LEU A 503 -12.97 -0.07 3.91
N ILE A 504 -12.58 0.22 5.16
CA ILE A 504 -13.42 0.94 6.14
C ILE A 504 -13.24 2.46 6.01
N SER A 505 -12.03 2.94 5.71
CA SER A 505 -11.65 4.36 5.74
C SER A 505 -11.65 5.05 4.37
N GLY A 506 -11.76 4.30 3.28
CA GLY A 506 -11.73 4.79 1.90
C GLY A 506 -10.69 4.03 1.07
N PHE A 507 -11.13 3.33 0.02
CA PHE A 507 -10.28 2.45 -0.77
C PHE A 507 -9.63 3.21 -1.94
N HIS A 508 -8.30 3.31 -1.93
CA HIS A 508 -7.52 3.94 -3.01
C HIS A 508 -6.63 2.89 -3.71
N TRP A 509 -6.83 2.67 -5.01
CA TRP A 509 -6.10 1.67 -5.79
C TRP A 509 -4.60 1.99 -5.92
N ASP A 510 -4.25 3.28 -5.97
CA ASP A 510 -2.89 3.77 -6.13
C ASP A 510 -1.93 3.23 -5.06
N PHE A 511 -2.42 3.11 -3.83
CA PHE A 511 -1.66 2.54 -2.71
C PHE A 511 -1.31 1.06 -2.95
N PHE A 512 -2.26 0.25 -3.39
CA PHE A 512 -2.01 -1.18 -3.64
C PHE A 512 -1.14 -1.41 -4.89
N LEU A 513 -1.32 -0.57 -5.91
CA LEU A 513 -0.55 -0.63 -7.15
C LEU A 513 0.90 -0.16 -6.96
N SER A 514 1.20 0.64 -5.95
CA SER A 514 2.59 1.06 -5.66
C SER A 514 3.54 -0.10 -5.29
N ALA A 515 3.01 -1.25 -4.84
CA ALA A 515 3.79 -2.45 -4.51
C ALA A 515 3.49 -3.62 -5.48
N PRO A 516 4.01 -3.61 -6.73
CA PRO A 516 3.60 -4.54 -7.79
C PRO A 516 3.72 -6.02 -7.40
N LEU A 517 4.82 -6.41 -6.75
CA LEU A 517 5.06 -7.78 -6.33
C LEU A 517 4.08 -8.25 -5.25
N ILE A 518 3.85 -7.42 -4.23
CA ILE A 518 2.92 -7.70 -3.13
C ILE A 518 1.50 -7.78 -3.67
N PHE A 519 1.13 -6.89 -4.59
CA PHE A 519 -0.16 -6.90 -5.27
C PHE A 519 -0.40 -8.19 -6.05
N ILE A 520 0.58 -8.61 -6.88
CA ILE A 520 0.51 -9.86 -7.64
C ILE A 520 0.39 -11.07 -6.71
N LEU A 521 1.17 -11.10 -5.62
CA LEU A 521 1.07 -12.16 -4.62
C LEU A 521 -0.29 -12.18 -3.93
N TRP A 522 -0.86 -11.02 -3.59
CA TRP A 522 -2.20 -10.92 -3.02
C TRP A 522 -3.28 -11.42 -3.98
N ALA A 523 -3.22 -11.05 -5.25
CA ALA A 523 -4.12 -11.56 -6.27
C ALA A 523 -4.01 -13.09 -6.40
N ALA A 524 -2.78 -13.63 -6.39
CA ALA A 524 -2.54 -15.06 -6.41
C ALA A 524 -3.03 -15.77 -5.14
N VAL A 525 -2.91 -15.14 -3.97
CA VAL A 525 -3.44 -15.66 -2.70
C VAL A 525 -4.96 -15.67 -2.73
N ALA A 526 -5.61 -14.60 -3.22
CA ALA A 526 -7.05 -14.54 -3.36
C ALA A 526 -7.57 -15.65 -4.28
N ALA A 527 -6.95 -15.84 -5.45
CA ALA A 527 -7.25 -16.96 -6.34
C ALA A 527 -6.99 -18.32 -5.65
N GLY A 528 -5.85 -18.47 -4.98
CA GLY A 528 -5.49 -19.69 -4.26
C GLY A 528 -6.49 -20.05 -3.16
N LEU A 529 -6.98 -19.07 -2.40
CA LEU A 529 -7.99 -19.24 -1.36
C LEU A 529 -9.30 -19.80 -1.93
N LEU A 530 -9.72 -19.32 -3.10
CA LEU A 530 -10.96 -19.76 -3.75
C LEU A 530 -10.90 -21.23 -4.21
N PHE A 531 -9.78 -21.66 -4.77
CA PHE A 531 -9.65 -23.00 -5.36
C PHE A 531 -9.06 -24.06 -4.40
N TRP A 532 -8.02 -23.72 -3.63
CA TRP A 532 -7.26 -24.67 -2.78
C TRP A 532 -7.22 -24.26 -1.29
N GLY A 533 -7.84 -23.14 -0.92
CA GLY A 533 -7.74 -22.56 0.42
C GLY A 533 -6.39 -21.89 0.67
N ARG A 534 -5.97 -21.78 1.94
CA ARG A 534 -4.71 -21.08 2.32
C ARG A 534 -3.42 -21.82 1.94
N GLY A 535 -3.57 -23.06 1.46
CA GLY A 535 -2.50 -24.01 1.24
C GLY A 535 -1.43 -23.59 0.25
N PRO A 536 -1.77 -23.11 -0.97
CA PRO A 536 -0.79 -22.63 -1.94
C PRO A 536 0.14 -21.56 -1.36
N PHE A 537 -0.38 -20.66 -0.54
CA PHE A 537 0.45 -19.64 0.10
C PHE A 537 1.30 -20.20 1.23
N CYS A 538 0.68 -20.77 2.27
CA CYS A 538 1.39 -21.19 3.48
C CYS A 538 2.35 -22.37 3.23
N GLY A 539 2.04 -23.22 2.26
CA GLY A 539 2.84 -24.38 1.88
C GLY A 539 3.97 -24.05 0.91
N TRP A 540 3.70 -23.24 -0.12
CA TRP A 540 4.60 -23.08 -1.27
C TRP A 540 5.16 -21.66 -1.43
N LEU A 541 4.32 -20.63 -1.34
CA LEU A 541 4.75 -19.25 -1.63
C LEU A 541 5.43 -18.55 -0.44
N CYS A 542 5.04 -18.85 0.80
CA CYS A 542 5.51 -18.14 1.99
C CYS A 542 7.01 -18.39 2.23
N PRO A 543 7.87 -17.35 2.10
CA PRO A 543 9.31 -17.48 2.33
C PRO A 543 9.66 -17.99 3.73
N PHE A 544 9.01 -17.47 4.78
CA PHE A 544 9.25 -17.94 6.15
C PHE A 544 8.77 -19.38 6.40
N GLY A 545 7.72 -19.81 5.72
CA GLY A 545 7.27 -21.21 5.73
C GLY A 545 8.30 -22.13 5.07
N ALA A 546 8.85 -21.70 3.93
CA ALA A 546 9.93 -22.39 3.23
C ALA A 546 11.20 -22.48 4.08
N LEU A 547 11.59 -21.40 4.77
CA LEU A 547 12.72 -21.40 5.69
C LEU A 547 12.58 -22.46 6.78
N GLN A 548 11.41 -22.55 7.45
CA GLN A 548 11.16 -23.55 8.48
C GLN A 548 11.19 -24.98 7.94
N GLU A 549 10.64 -25.22 6.74
CA GLU A 549 10.64 -26.56 6.15
C GLU A 549 12.05 -27.00 5.70
N LEU A 550 12.80 -26.09 5.06
CA LEU A 550 14.16 -26.36 4.61
C LEU A 550 15.11 -26.59 5.79
N THR A 551 15.05 -25.74 6.83
CA THR A 551 15.86 -25.88 8.06
C THR A 551 15.51 -27.17 8.82
N ASN A 552 14.22 -27.52 8.94
CA ASN A 552 13.82 -28.80 9.51
C ASN A 552 14.27 -29.99 8.66
N GLY A 553 14.26 -29.88 7.32
CA GLY A 553 14.81 -30.88 6.42
C GLY A 553 16.31 -31.13 6.65
N VAL A 554 17.08 -30.06 6.84
CA VAL A 554 18.50 -30.14 7.25
C VAL A 554 18.62 -30.75 8.65
N ALA A 555 17.76 -30.38 9.60
CA ALA A 555 17.76 -30.97 10.95
C ALA A 555 17.52 -32.49 10.93
N LYS A 556 16.58 -32.97 10.12
CA LYS A 556 16.32 -34.40 9.91
C LYS A 556 17.51 -35.11 9.28
N TRP A 557 18.19 -34.47 8.32
CA TRP A 557 19.41 -34.99 7.72
C TRP A 557 20.56 -35.10 8.74
N LEU A 558 20.69 -34.11 9.64
CA LEU A 558 21.60 -34.11 10.79
C LEU A 558 21.12 -34.99 11.96
N LYS A 559 20.01 -35.73 11.79
CA LYS A 559 19.41 -36.64 12.79
C LYS A 559 18.97 -35.97 14.10
N VAL A 560 18.60 -34.69 14.04
CA VAL A 560 17.99 -33.98 15.17
C VAL A 560 16.64 -34.64 15.53
N PRO A 561 16.35 -34.92 16.82
CA PRO A 561 15.13 -35.61 17.23
C PRO A 561 13.89 -34.80 16.86
N GLN A 562 12.92 -35.46 16.20
CA GLN A 562 11.66 -34.86 15.79
C GLN A 562 10.57 -35.15 16.84
N VAL A 563 10.02 -34.10 17.44
CA VAL A 563 9.01 -34.19 18.50
C VAL A 563 7.61 -34.03 17.89
N LYS A 564 6.78 -35.06 18.02
CA LYS A 564 5.36 -35.00 17.65
C LYS A 564 4.52 -34.76 18.90
N LEU A 565 3.78 -33.67 18.91
CA LEU A 565 2.92 -33.32 20.04
C LEU A 565 1.69 -34.25 20.08
N PRO A 566 1.24 -34.65 21.28
CA PRO A 566 0.03 -35.45 21.43
C PRO A 566 -1.18 -34.66 20.92
N TRP A 567 -2.16 -35.37 20.35
CA TRP A 567 -3.29 -34.75 19.64
C TRP A 567 -4.05 -33.73 20.49
N GLY A 568 -4.38 -34.05 21.73
CA GLY A 568 -5.12 -33.13 22.61
C GLY A 568 -4.38 -31.83 22.93
N LEU A 569 -3.04 -31.84 23.02
CA LEU A 569 -2.26 -30.62 23.20
C LEU A 569 -2.19 -29.83 21.89
N HIS A 570 -2.01 -30.53 20.78
CA HIS A 570 -1.99 -29.92 19.46
C HIS A 570 -3.27 -29.15 19.14
N GLU A 571 -4.43 -29.77 19.39
CA GLU A 571 -5.74 -29.20 19.13
C GLU A 571 -5.99 -27.94 19.98
N ARG A 572 -5.55 -27.95 21.24
CA ARG A 572 -5.65 -26.80 22.15
C ARG A 572 -4.72 -25.64 21.81
N LEU A 573 -3.60 -25.90 21.15
CA LEU A 573 -2.64 -24.86 20.76
C LEU A 573 -3.00 -24.17 19.43
N TRP A 574 -3.85 -24.76 18.59
CA TRP A 574 -4.29 -24.13 17.33
C TRP A 574 -5.02 -22.79 17.50
N PRO A 575 -5.94 -22.63 18.47
CA PRO A 575 -6.60 -21.35 18.72
C PRO A 575 -5.66 -20.18 19.03
N VAL A 576 -4.43 -20.44 19.51
CA VAL A 576 -3.50 -19.38 19.93
C VAL A 576 -3.22 -18.38 18.82
N LYS A 577 -2.90 -18.83 17.59
CA LYS A 577 -2.71 -17.94 16.44
C LYS A 577 -3.97 -17.13 16.08
N TYR A 578 -5.16 -17.67 16.32
CA TYR A 578 -6.43 -16.96 16.07
C TYR A 578 -6.67 -15.88 17.13
N ILE A 579 -6.33 -16.17 18.39
CA ILE A 579 -6.39 -15.19 19.48
C ILE A 579 -5.40 -14.05 19.21
N ILE A 580 -4.17 -14.35 18.79
CA ILE A 580 -3.16 -13.35 18.40
C ILE A 580 -3.71 -12.48 17.26
N PHE A 581 -4.24 -13.10 16.20
CA PHE A 581 -4.83 -12.37 15.08
C PHE A 581 -5.99 -11.46 15.51
N LEU A 582 -6.94 -11.97 16.29
CA LEU A 582 -8.09 -11.20 16.76
C LEU A 582 -7.67 -10.03 17.67
N GLY A 583 -6.64 -10.23 18.51
CA GLY A 583 -6.04 -9.17 19.33
C GLY A 583 -5.40 -8.08 18.49
N LEU A 584 -4.59 -8.44 17.48
CA LEU A 584 -3.99 -7.49 16.54
C LEU A 584 -5.05 -6.76 15.72
N PHE A 585 -6.11 -7.46 15.30
CA PHE A 585 -7.25 -6.85 14.61
C PHE A 585 -7.95 -5.83 15.50
N GLY A 586 -8.25 -6.17 16.75
CA GLY A 586 -8.84 -5.24 17.71
C GLY A 586 -7.96 -4.00 17.96
N LEU A 587 -6.65 -4.19 18.10
CA LEU A 587 -5.69 -3.09 18.20
C LEU A 587 -5.70 -2.22 16.94
N SER A 588 -5.82 -2.81 15.75
CA SER A 588 -5.81 -2.06 14.48
C SER A 588 -7.02 -1.16 14.30
N LEU A 589 -8.16 -1.52 14.90
CA LEU A 589 -9.36 -0.67 14.92
C LEU A 589 -9.19 0.53 15.86
N TYR A 590 -8.35 0.40 16.89
CA TYR A 590 -8.04 1.50 17.81
C TYR A 590 -6.92 2.40 17.26
N SER A 591 -5.80 1.81 16.84
CA SER A 591 -4.67 2.51 16.23
C SER A 591 -3.86 1.57 15.36
N LEU A 592 -3.73 1.92 14.08
CA LEU A 592 -2.92 1.16 13.12
C LEU A 592 -1.45 1.07 13.57
N ALA A 593 -0.90 2.15 14.14
CA ALA A 593 0.49 2.19 14.61
C ALA A 593 0.75 1.22 15.79
N LEU A 594 -0.22 1.08 16.69
CA LEU A 594 -0.13 0.09 17.77
C LEU A 594 -0.20 -1.33 17.19
N ALA A 595 -1.13 -1.60 16.28
CA ALA A 595 -1.22 -2.92 15.65
C ALA A 595 0.06 -3.31 14.91
N GLU A 596 0.74 -2.37 14.24
CA GLU A 596 2.03 -2.60 13.59
C GLU A 596 3.15 -2.92 14.58
N THR A 597 3.21 -2.20 15.71
CA THR A 597 4.20 -2.46 16.77
C THR A 597 4.00 -3.86 17.37
N PHE A 598 2.75 -4.25 17.64
CA PHE A 598 2.45 -5.58 18.17
C PHE A 598 2.54 -6.69 17.10
N ALA A 599 2.47 -6.34 15.80
CA ALA A 599 2.67 -7.28 14.70
C ALA A 599 4.13 -7.76 14.58
N GLU A 600 5.07 -7.22 15.37
CA GLU A 600 6.43 -7.74 15.51
C GLU A 600 6.51 -9.16 16.06
N ILE A 601 5.39 -9.70 16.58
CA ILE A 601 5.23 -11.13 16.82
C ILE A 601 5.43 -11.98 15.55
N GLU A 602 5.36 -11.37 14.36
CA GLU A 602 5.79 -11.96 13.10
C GLU A 602 7.30 -11.84 12.91
N PRO A 603 8.07 -12.96 12.95
CA PRO A 603 9.51 -12.94 12.71
C PRO A 603 9.86 -12.66 11.24
N PHE A 604 8.87 -12.33 10.40
CA PHE A 604 9.01 -12.09 8.96
C PHE A 604 9.94 -10.90 8.67
N LYS A 605 9.73 -9.79 9.39
CA LYS A 605 10.59 -8.60 9.34
C LYS A 605 12.04 -8.96 9.63
N THR A 606 12.29 -9.68 10.72
CA THR A 606 13.64 -10.04 11.16
C THR A 606 14.31 -11.09 10.27
N ALA A 607 13.63 -12.20 9.98
CA ALA A 607 14.23 -13.38 9.33
C ALA A 607 14.27 -13.29 7.80
N ILE A 608 13.30 -12.59 7.18
CA ILE A 608 13.18 -12.51 5.71
C ILE A 608 13.62 -11.12 5.23
N ILE A 609 12.92 -10.06 5.63
CA ILE A 609 13.18 -8.71 5.09
C ILE A 609 14.57 -8.21 5.53
N LEU A 610 14.88 -8.32 6.82
CA LEU A 610 16.14 -7.84 7.39
C LEU A 610 17.29 -8.82 7.41
N LYS A 611 17.05 -10.09 7.06
CA LYS A 611 18.12 -11.11 6.99
C LYS A 611 18.92 -11.19 8.31
N PHE A 612 18.23 -11.07 9.44
CA PHE A 612 18.79 -11.03 10.80
C PHE A 612 19.65 -9.79 11.14
N ALA A 613 19.69 -8.77 10.29
CA ALA A 613 20.31 -7.48 10.59
C ALA A 613 19.33 -6.57 11.38
N ARG A 614 19.06 -6.95 12.64
CA ARG A 614 18.18 -6.21 13.56
C ARG A 614 18.75 -6.22 14.97
N GLU A 615 18.20 -5.40 15.86
CA GLU A 615 18.51 -5.43 17.29
C GLU A 615 18.40 -6.85 17.88
N TRP A 616 19.31 -7.16 18.80
CA TRP A 616 19.47 -8.49 19.39
C TRP A 616 18.19 -9.13 19.94
N PRO A 617 17.27 -8.42 20.64
CA PRO A 617 16.05 -9.03 21.15
C PRO A 617 15.20 -9.66 20.05
N PHE A 618 15.05 -9.00 18.90
CA PHE A 618 14.27 -9.50 17.77
C PHE A 618 14.95 -10.67 17.06
N VAL A 619 16.28 -10.62 16.95
CA VAL A 619 17.07 -11.70 16.36
C VAL A 619 16.99 -12.96 17.23
N ILE A 620 17.16 -12.80 18.55
CA ILE A 620 17.04 -13.91 19.51
C ILE A 620 15.63 -14.51 19.46
N PHE A 621 14.59 -13.69 19.40
CA PHE A 621 13.21 -14.16 19.26
C PHE A 621 13.02 -15.00 17.98
N ALA A 622 13.45 -14.48 16.82
CA ALA A 622 13.34 -15.19 15.55
C ALA A 622 14.14 -16.50 15.54
N LEU A 623 15.37 -16.49 16.07
CA LEU A 623 16.20 -17.68 16.19
C LEU A 623 15.61 -18.72 17.14
N THR A 624 14.97 -18.28 18.24
CA THR A 624 14.28 -19.18 19.18
C THR A 624 13.12 -19.90 18.51
N LEU A 625 12.32 -19.18 17.71
CA LEU A 625 11.22 -19.78 16.95
C LEU A 625 11.72 -20.75 15.87
N LEU A 626 12.82 -20.41 15.18
CA LEU A 626 13.44 -21.30 14.20
C LEU A 626 14.06 -22.54 14.86
N ALA A 627 14.70 -22.37 16.02
CA ALA A 627 15.25 -23.47 16.81
C ALA A 627 14.13 -24.43 17.27
N ALA A 628 12.99 -23.92 17.76
CA ALA A 628 11.82 -24.72 18.04
C ALA A 628 11.32 -25.47 16.77
N GLY A 629 11.41 -24.82 15.61
CA GLY A 629 11.13 -25.39 14.28
C GLY A 629 12.02 -26.57 13.88
N LEU A 630 13.23 -26.68 14.44
CA LEU A 630 14.14 -27.82 14.17
C LEU A 630 13.62 -29.12 14.80
N PHE A 631 12.95 -29.02 15.96
CA PHE A 631 12.38 -30.16 16.68
C PHE A 631 10.93 -30.42 16.29
N ILE A 632 10.14 -29.36 16.10
CA ILE A 632 8.73 -29.41 15.73
C ILE A 632 8.58 -28.73 14.36
N GLU A 633 8.38 -29.53 13.32
CA GLU A 633 8.26 -29.03 11.95
C GLU A 633 7.22 -27.91 11.83
N ARG A 634 7.63 -26.76 11.27
CA ARG A 634 6.80 -25.56 11.07
C ARG A 634 6.10 -25.04 12.34
N PHE A 635 6.78 -25.10 13.50
CA PHE A 635 6.27 -24.68 14.81
C PHE A 635 5.54 -23.32 14.80
N TYR A 636 6.17 -22.28 14.25
CA TYR A 636 5.60 -20.93 14.25
C TYR A 636 4.33 -20.86 13.39
N CYS A 637 4.36 -21.41 12.17
CA CYS A 637 3.23 -21.41 11.25
C CYS A 637 2.01 -22.18 11.81
N ARG A 638 2.27 -23.16 12.68
CA ARG A 638 1.24 -24.02 13.28
C ARG A 638 0.53 -23.38 14.46
N TYR A 639 1.26 -22.61 15.29
CA TYR A 639 0.75 -22.17 16.59
C TYR A 639 0.71 -20.66 16.82
N LEU A 640 1.58 -19.87 16.17
CA LEU A 640 1.71 -18.45 16.48
C LEU A 640 1.39 -17.53 15.29
N CYS A 641 1.47 -18.00 14.05
CA CYS A 641 1.38 -17.17 12.85
C CYS A 641 -0.01 -16.51 12.66
N PRO A 642 -0.15 -15.18 12.88
CA PRO A 642 -1.44 -14.50 12.76
C PRO A 642 -1.88 -14.34 11.31
N LEU A 643 -0.95 -14.13 10.37
CA LEU A 643 -1.27 -14.19 8.92
C LEU A 643 -1.88 -15.53 8.53
N GLY A 644 -1.34 -16.64 9.05
CA GLY A 644 -1.86 -17.98 8.80
C GLY A 644 -3.27 -18.18 9.35
N ALA A 645 -3.63 -17.50 10.45
CA ALA A 645 -4.97 -17.48 11.01
C ALA A 645 -5.92 -16.62 10.15
N ALA A 646 -5.48 -15.44 9.73
CA ALA A 646 -6.24 -14.55 8.85
C ALA A 646 -6.65 -15.25 7.54
N LEU A 647 -5.69 -15.91 6.88
CA LEU A 647 -5.94 -16.64 5.62
C LEU A 647 -6.77 -17.93 5.83
N ALA A 648 -6.86 -18.45 7.06
CA ALA A 648 -7.66 -19.64 7.34
C ALA A 648 -9.17 -19.35 7.40
N ILE A 649 -9.58 -18.11 7.73
CA ILE A 649 -11.00 -17.75 7.87
C ILE A 649 -11.73 -17.84 6.51
N PRO A 650 -11.25 -17.22 5.41
CA PRO A 650 -11.90 -17.35 4.10
C PRO A 650 -11.65 -18.73 3.47
N GLY A 651 -10.58 -19.43 3.85
CA GLY A 651 -10.20 -20.72 3.27
C GLY A 651 -11.22 -21.84 3.45
N ARG A 652 -12.23 -21.66 4.31
CA ARG A 652 -13.38 -22.57 4.46
C ARG A 652 -14.34 -22.52 3.26
N LEU A 653 -14.35 -21.42 2.50
CA LEU A 653 -15.23 -21.19 1.34
C LEU A 653 -14.72 -21.82 0.04
N ARG A 654 -13.68 -22.65 0.10
CA ARG A 654 -13.08 -23.27 -1.09
C ARG A 654 -14.13 -24.07 -1.88
N MET A 655 -14.08 -23.97 -3.21
CA MET A 655 -15.05 -24.66 -4.06
C MET A 655 -14.74 -26.14 -4.30
N PHE A 656 -13.49 -26.60 -4.15
CA PHE A 656 -13.09 -27.95 -4.55
C PHE A 656 -12.23 -28.70 -3.52
N GLU A 657 -12.53 -29.99 -3.30
CA GLU A 657 -11.72 -30.91 -2.50
C GLU A 657 -10.86 -31.82 -3.38
N TRP A 658 -9.69 -31.33 -3.78
CA TRP A 658 -8.78 -32.03 -4.71
C TRP A 658 -7.88 -33.11 -4.06
N LEU A 659 -7.89 -33.28 -2.73
CA LEU A 659 -7.08 -34.28 -2.04
C LEU A 659 -7.81 -35.63 -1.94
N LYS A 660 -7.35 -36.63 -2.70
CA LYS A 660 -7.94 -37.97 -2.72
C LYS A 660 -7.57 -38.77 -1.47
N ARG A 661 -8.51 -39.58 -0.97
CA ARG A 661 -8.30 -40.52 0.15
C ARG A 661 -9.08 -41.80 -0.11
N TRP A 662 -8.55 -42.92 0.37
CA TRP A 662 -9.26 -44.19 0.37
C TRP A 662 -10.19 -44.29 1.59
N PRO A 663 -11.29 -45.06 1.54
CA PRO A 663 -12.21 -45.24 2.66
C PRO A 663 -11.54 -45.77 3.94
N GLU A 664 -10.48 -46.58 3.83
CA GLU A 664 -9.77 -47.15 4.97
C GLU A 664 -8.81 -46.15 5.65
N CYS A 665 -8.67 -44.94 5.10
CA CYS A 665 -7.80 -43.90 5.65
C CYS A 665 -8.46 -43.20 6.85
N GLY A 666 -7.92 -43.42 8.06
CA GLY A 666 -8.49 -42.97 9.33
C GLY A 666 -9.05 -44.11 10.17
N SER A 667 -9.45 -45.22 9.54
CA SER A 667 -9.82 -46.45 10.23
C SER A 667 -9.74 -47.65 9.26
N PRO A 668 -8.82 -48.61 9.46
CA PRO A 668 -7.79 -48.70 10.51
C PRO A 668 -6.47 -47.97 10.15
N CYS A 669 -6.30 -47.43 8.94
CA CYS A 669 -5.01 -46.89 8.49
C CYS A 669 -4.74 -45.48 9.05
N GLN A 670 -3.65 -45.32 9.81
CA GLN A 670 -3.23 -44.04 10.42
C GLN A 670 -2.00 -43.40 9.76
N ARG A 671 -1.56 -43.92 8.62
CA ARG A 671 -0.25 -43.57 8.05
C ARG A 671 -0.15 -42.09 7.64
N CYS A 672 -1.14 -41.60 6.88
CA CYS A 672 -1.19 -40.19 6.47
C CYS A 672 -1.28 -39.24 7.67
N ALA A 673 -2.02 -39.60 8.74
CA ALA A 673 -2.13 -38.77 9.93
C ALA A 673 -0.80 -38.71 10.71
N LYS A 674 -0.09 -39.83 10.82
CA LYS A 674 1.22 -39.90 11.48
C LYS A 674 2.32 -39.19 10.68
N GLU A 675 2.27 -39.21 9.35
CA GLU A 675 3.29 -38.59 8.49
C GLU A 675 2.96 -37.15 8.08
N CYS A 676 1.79 -36.61 8.44
CA CYS A 676 1.43 -35.23 8.13
C CYS A 676 2.36 -34.25 8.86
N PRO A 677 3.13 -33.40 8.14
CA PRO A 677 4.13 -32.52 8.75
C PRO A 677 3.54 -31.50 9.72
N VAL A 678 2.31 -31.04 9.44
CA VAL A 678 1.59 -30.06 10.28
C VAL A 678 0.52 -30.70 11.16
N GLN A 679 0.40 -32.04 11.16
CA GLN A 679 -0.61 -32.80 11.88
C GLN A 679 -2.07 -32.32 11.63
N SER A 680 -2.36 -31.85 10.42
CA SER A 680 -3.71 -31.36 10.05
C SER A 680 -4.75 -32.46 9.79
N ILE A 681 -4.41 -33.73 9.99
CA ILE A 681 -5.31 -34.86 9.73
C ILE A 681 -5.73 -35.42 11.08
N HIS A 682 -7.03 -35.38 11.35
CA HIS A 682 -7.65 -35.95 12.55
C HIS A 682 -7.37 -37.47 12.61
N PRO A 683 -7.22 -38.08 13.81
CA PRO A 683 -7.06 -39.54 13.93
C PRO A 683 -8.16 -40.34 13.20
N GLU A 684 -9.36 -39.80 13.10
CA GLU A 684 -10.55 -40.34 12.43
C GLU A 684 -10.44 -40.22 10.90
N GLY A 685 -9.36 -39.60 10.41
CA GLY A 685 -9.01 -39.49 8.99
C GLY A 685 -9.37 -38.16 8.34
N GLN A 686 -10.25 -37.35 8.94
CA GLN A 686 -10.68 -36.10 8.32
C GLN A 686 -9.54 -35.08 8.22
N ILE A 687 -9.42 -34.39 7.09
CA ILE A 687 -8.41 -33.34 6.89
C ILE A 687 -8.99 -32.02 7.38
N ASN A 688 -8.38 -31.41 8.39
CA ASN A 688 -8.70 -30.05 8.79
C ASN A 688 -8.12 -29.06 7.77
N VAL A 689 -9.01 -28.49 6.96
CA VAL A 689 -8.68 -27.59 5.83
C VAL A 689 -8.08 -26.27 6.29
N ASN A 690 -8.50 -25.81 7.48
CA ASN A 690 -7.99 -24.57 8.09
C ASN A 690 -6.54 -24.72 8.54
N GLU A 691 -6.07 -25.96 8.68
CA GLU A 691 -4.71 -26.27 9.12
C GLU A 691 -3.83 -26.84 8.00
N CYS A 692 -4.43 -27.49 7.01
CA CYS A 692 -3.73 -28.07 5.87
C CYS A 692 -2.95 -27.01 5.08
N ILE A 693 -1.66 -27.27 4.86
CA ILE A 693 -0.77 -26.44 4.03
C ILE A 693 -0.68 -26.92 2.57
N TYR A 694 -1.53 -27.87 2.17
CA TYR A 694 -1.59 -28.41 0.81
C TYR A 694 -0.23 -28.86 0.27
N CYS A 695 0.49 -29.59 1.13
CA CYS A 695 1.84 -30.06 0.86
C CYS A 695 1.89 -31.29 -0.06
N MET A 696 0.75 -31.92 -0.37
CA MET A 696 0.63 -33.12 -1.21
C MET A 696 1.40 -34.38 -0.74
N HIS A 697 1.99 -34.38 0.47
CA HIS A 697 2.64 -35.59 1.03
C HIS A 697 1.67 -36.77 1.17
N CYS A 698 0.41 -36.49 1.56
CA CYS A 698 -0.62 -37.52 1.62
C CYS A 698 -1.03 -38.04 0.23
N GLN A 699 -0.91 -37.24 -0.83
CA GLN A 699 -1.20 -37.67 -2.20
C GLN A 699 -0.06 -38.51 -2.78
N GLU A 700 1.19 -38.17 -2.43
CA GLU A 700 2.36 -39.03 -2.71
C GLU A 700 2.19 -40.39 -2.06
N LEU A 701 1.85 -40.43 -0.76
CA LEU A 701 1.55 -41.67 -0.06
C LEU A 701 0.37 -42.42 -0.69
N TYR A 702 -0.71 -41.72 -1.07
CA TYR A 702 -1.91 -42.32 -1.65
C TYR A 702 -1.62 -43.15 -2.91
N GLN A 703 -0.69 -42.70 -3.76
CA GLN A 703 -0.30 -43.38 -5.01
C GLN A 703 0.83 -44.41 -4.84
N ASP A 704 1.49 -44.46 -3.68
CA ASP A 704 2.69 -45.29 -3.47
C ASP A 704 2.33 -46.76 -3.17
N ASP A 705 2.81 -47.66 -4.02
CA ASP A 705 2.54 -49.10 -3.98
C ASP A 705 3.39 -49.88 -2.96
N HIS A 706 4.38 -49.24 -2.34
CA HIS A 706 5.22 -49.83 -1.29
C HIS A 706 4.91 -49.27 0.12
N ARG A 707 4.29 -48.10 0.21
CA ARG A 707 3.98 -47.41 1.49
C ARG A 707 2.49 -47.39 1.80
N CYS A 708 1.59 -47.27 0.83
CA CYS A 708 0.16 -47.28 1.13
C CYS A 708 -0.35 -48.71 1.37
N PRO A 709 -0.92 -49.05 2.54
CA PRO A 709 -1.45 -50.39 2.80
C PRO A 709 -2.47 -50.85 1.75
N HIS A 710 -3.34 -49.95 1.28
CA HIS A 710 -4.31 -50.26 0.23
C HIS A 710 -3.61 -50.60 -1.10
N MET A 711 -2.65 -49.77 -1.54
CA MET A 711 -1.93 -50.02 -2.80
C MET A 711 -1.00 -51.24 -2.73
N ILE A 712 -0.44 -51.55 -1.56
CA ILE A 712 0.31 -52.80 -1.34
C ILE A 712 -0.60 -54.00 -1.59
N GLN A 713 -1.83 -54.00 -1.08
CA GLN A 713 -2.79 -55.07 -1.34
C GLN A 713 -3.16 -55.16 -2.82
N VAL A 714 -3.36 -54.02 -3.49
CA VAL A 714 -3.63 -53.99 -4.94
C VAL A 714 -2.45 -54.56 -5.74
N ARG A 715 -1.21 -54.17 -5.40
CA ARG A 715 0.01 -54.68 -6.04
C ARG A 715 0.17 -56.18 -5.83
N LEU A 716 0.05 -56.67 -4.59
CA LEU A 716 0.16 -58.10 -4.26
C LEU A 716 -0.92 -58.93 -4.99
N LYS A 717 -2.15 -58.43 -5.10
CA LYS A 717 -3.21 -59.09 -5.89
C LYS A 717 -2.84 -59.16 -7.37
N ARG A 718 -2.31 -58.06 -7.94
CA ARG A 718 -1.86 -58.01 -9.33
C ARG A 718 -0.69 -58.96 -9.59
N GLU A 719 0.32 -58.97 -8.73
CA GLU A 719 1.47 -59.88 -8.80
C GLU A 719 1.02 -61.35 -8.73
N LYS A 720 0.11 -61.68 -7.80
CA LYS A 720 -0.47 -63.02 -7.70
C LYS A 720 -1.23 -63.41 -8.97
N PHE A 721 -2.02 -62.50 -9.53
CA PHE A 721 -2.75 -62.76 -10.77
C PHE A 721 -1.81 -62.98 -11.96
N VAL A 722 -0.75 -62.17 -12.09
CA VAL A 722 0.28 -62.33 -13.14
C VAL A 722 1.03 -63.66 -12.98
N ALA A 723 1.40 -64.04 -11.76
CA ALA A 723 2.05 -65.33 -11.47
C ALA A 723 1.16 -66.53 -11.86
N LEU A 724 -0.16 -66.41 -11.69
CA LEU A 724 -1.13 -67.45 -12.06
C LEU A 724 -1.44 -67.49 -13.56
N SER A 725 -1.30 -66.37 -14.27
CA SER A 725 -1.63 -66.23 -15.70
C SER A 725 -0.45 -66.36 -16.66
N THR A 726 0.78 -66.47 -16.13
CA THR A 726 1.98 -66.74 -16.94
C THR A 726 2.00 -68.21 -17.37
N PRO A 727 1.93 -68.54 -18.67
CA PRO A 727 1.99 -69.93 -19.13
C PRO A 727 3.36 -70.55 -18.79
N PRO A 728 3.43 -71.85 -18.48
CA PRO A 728 4.69 -72.50 -18.17
C PRO A 728 5.64 -72.38 -19.38
N GLU A 729 6.85 -71.86 -19.13
CA GLU A 729 7.94 -71.86 -20.09
C GLU A 729 8.16 -73.29 -20.61
N LYS A 730 7.98 -73.51 -21.92
CA LYS A 730 8.31 -74.79 -22.58
C LYS A 730 9.82 -75.02 -22.43
N GLY A 731 10.22 -75.90 -21.50
CA GLY A 731 11.59 -76.43 -21.43
C GLY A 731 12.28 -76.40 -20.06
N LYS A 732 11.66 -75.87 -19.00
CA LYS A 732 12.17 -76.05 -17.62
C LYS A 732 11.17 -76.85 -16.79
N GLU A 733 11.61 -78.00 -16.28
CA GLU A 733 10.85 -78.76 -15.28
C GLU A 733 10.46 -77.83 -14.12
N ARG A 734 9.18 -77.85 -13.78
CA ARG A 734 8.67 -77.15 -12.59
C ARG A 734 9.44 -77.69 -11.37
N PRO A 735 10.03 -76.85 -10.50
CA PRO A 735 10.58 -77.36 -9.25
C PRO A 735 9.45 -78.03 -8.46
N LYS A 736 9.59 -79.33 -8.17
CA LYS A 736 8.62 -80.07 -7.34
C LYS A 736 8.52 -79.39 -5.98
N THR A 737 7.37 -78.80 -5.67
CA THR A 737 7.09 -78.25 -4.35
C THR A 737 7.05 -79.40 -3.35
N VAL A 738 8.09 -79.55 -2.52
CA VAL A 738 8.16 -80.55 -1.47
C VAL A 738 7.37 -80.03 -0.27
N VAL A 739 6.24 -80.64 0.04
CA VAL A 739 5.48 -80.33 1.27
C VAL A 739 6.23 -80.97 2.45
N THR A 740 6.70 -80.14 3.37
CA THR A 740 7.42 -80.61 4.58
C THR A 740 6.56 -80.44 5.84
N HIS A 741 6.60 -81.41 6.74
CA HIS A 741 6.13 -81.24 8.12
C HIS A 741 7.32 -81.35 9.08
N LYS A 742 7.52 -80.32 9.92
CA LYS A 742 8.71 -80.17 10.79
C LYS A 742 10.05 -80.32 10.04
N GLY A 743 10.13 -79.79 8.83
CA GLY A 743 11.35 -79.81 8.01
C GLY A 743 11.67 -81.13 7.31
N LYS A 744 10.78 -82.14 7.37
CA LYS A 744 10.93 -83.40 6.63
C LYS A 744 9.91 -83.50 5.48
N PRO A 745 10.31 -83.88 4.26
CA PRO A 745 9.42 -84.15 3.13
C PRO A 745 8.36 -85.20 3.48
N ILE A 746 7.10 -84.95 3.15
CA ILE A 746 6.04 -85.95 3.19
C ILE A 746 6.04 -86.67 1.83
N GLY A 747 6.40 -87.96 1.83
CA GLY A 747 6.30 -88.79 0.63
C GLY A 747 4.84 -89.13 0.32
N THR A 748 4.45 -89.03 -0.94
CA THR A 748 3.19 -89.58 -1.45
C THR A 748 3.38 -91.09 -1.67
N ASP A 749 2.91 -91.91 -0.73
CA ASP A 749 2.76 -93.35 -0.92
C ASP A 749 1.58 -93.61 -1.87
N GLU A 750 1.87 -94.16 -3.05
CA GLU A 750 0.92 -94.99 -3.81
C GLU A 750 1.66 -96.25 -4.26
N GLY A 751 1.20 -97.41 -3.80
CA GLY A 751 1.70 -98.70 -4.29
C GLY A 751 1.54 -99.92 -3.39
N VAL A 752 0.44 -100.05 -2.62
CA VAL A 752 0.02 -101.37 -2.12
C VAL A 752 -0.92 -101.99 -3.16
N ALA A 753 -0.39 -102.93 -3.96
CA ALA A 753 -1.13 -104.03 -4.56
C ALA A 753 -0.11 -105.14 -4.88
N GLY A 754 -0.21 -106.26 -4.18
CA GLY A 754 0.82 -107.30 -4.10
C GLY A 754 0.71 -108.44 -5.11
N GLU A 755 1.59 -109.43 -4.98
CA GLU A 755 1.40 -110.76 -5.53
C GLU A 755 2.20 -111.83 -4.74
N GLN A 756 1.44 -112.76 -4.15
CA GLN A 756 1.69 -114.21 -3.94
C GLN A 756 3.09 -114.73 -3.58
N ALA A 757 3.20 -115.27 -2.36
CA ALA A 757 3.58 -116.67 -2.07
C ALA A 757 2.93 -117.10 -0.75
#